data_AF-A0AAV9CK49-F1
#
_entry.id   AF-A0AAV9CK49-F1
#
_cell.length_a   1.000
_cell.length_b   1.000
_cell.length_c   1.000
_cell.angle_alpha   90.00
_cell.angle_beta   90.00
_cell.angle_gamma   90.00
#
_symmetry.space_group_name_H-M   'P 1'
#
loop_
_entity.id
_entity.type
_entity.pdbx_description
1 polymer ?
#
loop_
_entity_poly.entity_id
_entity_poly.type
_entity_poly.pdbx_seq_one_letter_code
_entity_poly.pdbx_strand_id
1 'polypeptide(L)'
;MDLGNLEPLVTARKSLRASLDKSKALAAALDRAGPRLDEIHHRLPSLEAAVRPIRASKDALLSVGGHIDRAVGPAAAVLRVFDAVHGLERPLLSDQIRSDLAGYLSVLKRLEEALRFLSDNCGLAVQWLDDIVEYLEENSVADARFVAELKKSLNLLHESRASEDAQSRVDGGLLIASLERLESEFRRLLEENSVPLSMSPSQPSDQHRIIAPSLIPTNIIQKLLLILERATANGRLERCVSIYVDVRTINVRASLKDLDLVYLEVTAADIDSVRSVETHIERWARHLEFAVKHLFEAEYKLCSDVFDNNNVRSECFATVAANAGILAFLKFGMTVTETKNDPIKLLKLLDIFRSLNKLRLDFNRLFGGKACLEIQNLTRDLIKKVIEGACEIFWELLVQVELQRQMPPPADGAVPRLVSFITDYCNRLIGDDYRPVLLQVLVIHRSWKQERFQERLLIDAVLNIIRALEQNFEVWSKGYDDQVLAYLFMMNMHHHFYKALKGTRLGELLGEVWLKEHEQYKEYYMAVYLKESWGKLPALLSREGLIMFSVGRATARDSVKKRLRGFNEAFDEMYKRQTNWVVLDKDLRERTCQLAVQAIVPVYRSYMQSYGPLVEQDASSAKYAKYTVQALEKMLGSLFQVKPGRSASFTSPQQSNGKFGSVVVSPSKYSTSPTAVV
;
A
#
# COMPACT_ATOMS: atom_id res chain seq x y z
N MET A 1 -47.32 -87.52 -123.90
CA MET A 1 -46.36 -86.52 -124.42
C MET A 1 -47.07 -85.18 -124.33
N ASP A 2 -46.57 -84.12 -123.71
CA ASP A 2 -45.26 -83.88 -123.13
C ASP A 2 -45.30 -82.59 -122.28
N LEU A 3 -44.35 -82.52 -121.34
CA LEU A 3 -43.65 -81.36 -120.78
C LEU A 3 -44.42 -80.05 -120.49
N GLY A 4 -44.49 -79.75 -119.19
CA GLY A 4 -44.02 -78.48 -118.64
C GLY A 4 -45.05 -77.36 -118.47
N ASN A 5 -45.10 -76.75 -117.29
CA ASN A 5 -44.95 -75.29 -117.22
C ASN A 5 -44.70 -74.75 -115.81
N LEU A 6 -43.75 -73.80 -115.75
CA LEU A 6 -43.13 -73.12 -114.62
C LEU A 6 -44.08 -72.26 -113.74
N GLU A 7 -45.39 -72.44 -113.80
CA GLU A 7 -46.36 -71.60 -113.09
C GLU A 7 -46.15 -71.50 -111.58
N PRO A 8 -45.98 -72.59 -110.80
CA PRO A 8 -45.95 -72.49 -109.33
C PRO A 8 -44.75 -71.69 -108.78
N LEU A 9 -43.63 -71.66 -109.51
CA LEU A 9 -42.42 -70.92 -109.11
C LEU A 9 -42.56 -69.42 -109.35
N VAL A 10 -43.31 -69.02 -110.39
CA VAL A 10 -43.62 -67.60 -110.66
C VAL A 10 -44.65 -67.07 -109.66
N THR A 11 -45.64 -67.88 -109.28
CA THR A 11 -46.60 -67.53 -108.21
C THR A 11 -45.92 -67.41 -106.86
N ALA A 12 -45.00 -68.33 -106.52
CA ALA A 12 -44.20 -68.23 -105.30
C ALA A 12 -43.35 -66.96 -105.27
N ARG A 13 -42.66 -66.62 -106.37
CA ARG A 13 -41.86 -65.38 -106.48
C ARG A 13 -42.71 -64.12 -106.33
N LYS A 14 -43.91 -64.08 -106.93
CA LYS A 14 -44.85 -62.95 -106.79
C LYS A 14 -45.36 -62.83 -105.35
N SER A 15 -45.66 -63.95 -104.69
CA SER A 15 -46.10 -63.97 -103.29
C SER A 15 -44.99 -63.51 -102.34
N LEU A 16 -43.74 -63.94 -102.57
CA LEU A 16 -42.58 -63.52 -101.78
C LEU A 16 -42.26 -62.03 -101.97
N ARG A 17 -42.38 -61.49 -103.19
CA ARG A 17 -42.28 -60.04 -103.43
C ARG A 17 -43.39 -59.27 -102.73
N ALA A 18 -44.65 -59.73 -102.83
CA ALA A 18 -45.77 -59.10 -102.15
C ALA A 18 -45.61 -59.14 -100.61
N SER A 19 -45.04 -60.22 -100.07
CA SER A 19 -44.75 -60.33 -98.64
C SER A 19 -43.58 -59.43 -98.21
N LEU A 20 -42.55 -59.30 -99.05
CA LEU A 20 -41.43 -58.38 -98.84
C LEU A 20 -41.89 -56.91 -98.91
N ASP A 21 -42.77 -56.57 -99.85
CA ASP A 21 -43.34 -55.22 -99.96
C ASP A 21 -44.29 -54.93 -98.79
N LYS A 22 -45.06 -55.92 -98.32
CA LYS A 22 -45.84 -55.81 -97.07
C LYS A 22 -44.94 -55.62 -95.85
N SER A 23 -43.82 -56.34 -95.76
CA SER A 23 -42.85 -56.19 -94.67
C SER A 23 -42.19 -54.81 -94.69
N LYS A 24 -41.82 -54.29 -95.87
CA LYS A 24 -41.33 -52.92 -96.03
C LYS A 24 -42.38 -51.87 -95.68
N ALA A 25 -43.64 -52.09 -96.04
CA ALA A 25 -44.75 -51.21 -95.65
C ALA A 25 -44.99 -51.22 -94.13
N LEU A 26 -44.85 -52.39 -93.49
CA LEU A 26 -44.92 -52.55 -92.03
C LEU A 26 -43.75 -51.86 -91.32
N ALA A 27 -42.52 -52.00 -91.84
CA ALA A 27 -41.34 -51.30 -91.33
C ALA A 27 -41.52 -49.77 -91.43
N ALA A 28 -41.98 -49.27 -92.57
CA ALA A 28 -42.27 -47.85 -92.75
C ALA A 28 -43.48 -47.34 -91.93
N ALA A 29 -44.38 -48.24 -91.49
CA ALA A 29 -45.47 -47.91 -90.57
C ALA A 29 -44.97 -47.87 -89.11
N LEU A 30 -44.06 -48.78 -88.73
CA LEU A 30 -43.39 -48.79 -87.43
C LEU A 30 -42.47 -47.57 -87.25
N ASP A 31 -41.68 -47.22 -88.26
CA ASP A 31 -40.84 -46.01 -88.25
C ASP A 31 -41.67 -44.73 -88.13
N ARG A 32 -42.91 -44.72 -88.65
CA ARG A 32 -43.87 -43.62 -88.46
C ARG A 32 -44.58 -43.63 -87.11
N ALA A 33 -44.68 -44.79 -86.45
CA ALA A 33 -45.32 -44.93 -85.15
C ALA A 33 -44.37 -44.65 -83.98
N GLY A 34 -43.07 -44.88 -84.14
CA GLY A 34 -42.03 -44.60 -83.14
C GLY A 34 -42.11 -43.17 -82.57
N PRO A 35 -42.05 -42.11 -83.40
CA PRO A 35 -42.13 -40.73 -82.93
C PRO A 35 -43.44 -40.40 -82.21
N ARG A 36 -44.56 -41.04 -82.59
CA ARG A 36 -45.86 -40.86 -81.93
C ARG A 36 -45.91 -41.55 -80.58
N LEU A 37 -45.31 -42.73 -80.44
CA LEU A 37 -45.17 -43.39 -79.15
C LEU A 37 -44.24 -42.59 -78.23
N ASP A 38 -43.14 -42.05 -78.75
CA ASP A 38 -42.23 -41.19 -78.00
C ASP A 38 -42.92 -39.90 -77.54
N GLU A 39 -43.76 -39.29 -78.39
CA GLU A 39 -44.58 -38.14 -78.04
C GLU A 39 -45.63 -38.48 -76.97
N ILE A 40 -46.32 -39.62 -77.08
CA ILE A 40 -47.27 -40.09 -76.06
C ILE A 40 -46.52 -40.38 -74.75
N HIS A 41 -45.34 -41.01 -74.80
CA HIS A 41 -44.55 -41.32 -73.63
C HIS A 41 -43.99 -40.05 -72.96
N HIS A 42 -43.67 -39.00 -73.74
CA HIS A 42 -43.33 -37.67 -73.21
C HIS A 42 -44.53 -36.95 -72.58
N ARG A 43 -45.75 -37.15 -73.11
CA ARG A 43 -46.96 -36.46 -72.63
C ARG A 43 -47.69 -37.19 -71.50
N LEU A 44 -47.47 -38.50 -71.36
CA LEU A 44 -48.11 -39.35 -70.34
C LEU A 44 -47.84 -38.86 -68.90
N PRO A 45 -46.61 -38.47 -68.50
CA PRO A 45 -46.36 -37.96 -67.14
C PRO A 45 -47.09 -36.63 -66.86
N SER A 46 -47.18 -35.74 -67.85
CA SER A 46 -47.92 -34.48 -67.74
C SER A 46 -49.43 -34.72 -67.62
N LEU A 47 -49.96 -35.71 -68.32
CA LEU A 47 -51.36 -36.09 -68.26
C LEU A 47 -51.69 -36.81 -66.94
N GLU A 48 -50.82 -37.70 -66.46
CA GLU A 48 -50.96 -38.34 -65.15
C GLU A 48 -50.91 -37.33 -64.00
N ALA A 49 -50.03 -36.33 -64.09
CA ALA A 49 -49.98 -35.23 -63.13
C ALA A 49 -51.28 -34.40 -63.14
N ALA A 50 -51.84 -34.11 -64.32
CA ALA A 50 -53.08 -33.34 -64.46
C ALA A 50 -54.34 -34.08 -63.97
N VAL A 51 -54.35 -35.42 -64.01
CA VAL A 51 -55.52 -36.25 -63.64
C VAL A 51 -55.46 -36.75 -62.18
N ARG A 52 -54.30 -36.68 -61.50
CA ARG A 52 -54.11 -37.11 -60.11
C ARG A 52 -55.11 -36.54 -59.08
N PRO A 53 -55.50 -35.25 -59.10
CA PRO A 53 -56.48 -34.71 -58.16
C PRO A 53 -57.86 -35.38 -58.25
N ILE A 54 -58.16 -36.04 -59.38
CA ILE A 54 -59.41 -36.76 -59.60
C ILE A 54 -59.33 -38.20 -59.05
N ARG A 55 -58.11 -38.74 -58.82
CA ARG A 55 -57.85 -40.09 -58.27
C ARG A 55 -57.63 -40.12 -56.75
N ALA A 56 -57.29 -39.00 -56.13
CA ALA A 56 -57.15 -38.93 -54.66
C ALA A 56 -58.51 -39.15 -53.99
N SER A 57 -58.51 -39.80 -52.81
CA SER A 57 -59.76 -40.06 -52.08
C SER A 57 -60.46 -38.72 -51.76
N LYS A 58 -61.79 -38.67 -51.93
CA LYS A 58 -62.58 -37.46 -51.66
C LYS A 58 -62.36 -36.93 -50.23
N ASP A 59 -62.13 -37.84 -49.29
CA ASP A 59 -61.87 -37.52 -47.88
C ASP A 59 -60.46 -36.94 -47.65
N ALA A 60 -59.43 -37.43 -48.37
CA ALA A 60 -58.08 -36.84 -48.33
C ALA A 60 -58.09 -35.41 -48.88
N LEU A 61 -58.76 -35.15 -50.01
CA LEU A 61 -58.84 -33.80 -50.58
C LEU A 61 -59.57 -32.79 -49.68
N LEU A 62 -60.59 -33.22 -48.95
CA LEU A 62 -61.31 -32.38 -47.99
C LEU A 62 -60.50 -32.11 -46.72
N SER A 63 -59.66 -33.04 -46.29
CA SER A 63 -58.81 -32.89 -45.09
C SER A 63 -57.49 -32.18 -45.37
N VAL A 64 -56.94 -32.23 -46.59
CA VAL A 64 -55.75 -31.48 -47.02
C VAL A 64 -55.87 -29.99 -46.70
N GLY A 65 -57.03 -29.37 -46.95
CA GLY A 65 -57.24 -27.95 -46.63
C GLY A 65 -57.02 -27.66 -45.14
N GLY A 66 -57.58 -28.50 -44.27
CA GLY A 66 -57.40 -28.38 -42.82
C GLY A 66 -55.96 -28.63 -42.36
N HIS A 67 -55.23 -29.56 -43.01
CA HIS A 67 -53.82 -29.78 -42.74
C HIS A 67 -52.94 -28.60 -43.22
N ILE A 68 -53.23 -28.04 -44.39
CA ILE A 68 -52.56 -26.84 -44.92
C ILE A 68 -52.74 -25.65 -43.98
N ASP A 69 -53.97 -25.35 -43.59
CA ASP A 69 -54.26 -24.23 -42.69
C ASP A 69 -53.58 -24.41 -41.31
N ARG A 70 -53.43 -25.67 -40.86
CA ARG A 70 -52.82 -26.02 -39.58
C ARG A 70 -51.31 -25.78 -39.51
N ALA A 71 -50.56 -25.78 -40.62
CA ALA A 71 -49.15 -25.37 -40.59
C ALA A 71 -48.88 -24.00 -41.22
N VAL A 72 -49.56 -23.64 -42.32
CA VAL A 72 -49.28 -22.38 -43.03
C VAL A 72 -49.68 -21.18 -42.19
N GLY A 73 -50.81 -21.23 -41.48
CA GLY A 73 -51.24 -20.15 -40.59
C GLY A 73 -50.22 -19.83 -39.49
N PRO A 74 -49.81 -20.83 -38.69
CA PRO A 74 -48.78 -20.63 -37.67
C PRO A 74 -47.40 -20.28 -38.23
N ALA A 75 -46.96 -20.88 -39.35
CA ALA A 75 -45.70 -20.52 -40.01
C ALA A 75 -45.71 -19.06 -40.50
N ALA A 76 -46.83 -18.58 -41.05
CA ALA A 76 -46.99 -17.18 -41.43
C ALA A 76 -46.98 -16.24 -40.21
N ALA A 77 -47.51 -16.68 -39.06
CA ALA A 77 -47.43 -15.91 -37.82
C ALA A 77 -45.98 -15.78 -37.32
N VAL A 78 -45.20 -16.87 -37.37
CA VAL A 78 -43.75 -16.86 -37.05
C VAL A 78 -42.99 -15.91 -37.99
N LEU A 79 -43.26 -15.95 -39.30
CA LEU A 79 -42.65 -15.03 -40.27
C LEU A 79 -42.97 -13.56 -39.99
N ARG A 80 -44.20 -13.23 -39.60
CA ARG A 80 -44.56 -11.85 -39.22
C ARG A 80 -43.79 -11.36 -38.01
N VAL A 81 -43.52 -12.22 -37.03
CA VAL A 81 -42.70 -11.87 -35.86
C VAL A 81 -41.24 -11.69 -36.27
N PHE A 82 -40.74 -12.51 -37.20
CA PHE A 82 -39.41 -12.35 -37.79
C PHE A 82 -39.26 -11.01 -38.54
N ASP A 83 -40.23 -10.64 -39.38
CA ASP A 83 -40.26 -9.34 -40.05
C ASP A 83 -40.33 -8.17 -39.05
N ALA A 84 -41.09 -8.35 -37.96
CA ALA A 84 -41.16 -7.36 -36.89
C ALA A 84 -39.81 -7.17 -36.21
N VAL A 85 -39.03 -8.24 -35.97
CA VAL A 85 -37.66 -8.17 -35.43
C VAL A 85 -36.75 -7.34 -36.34
N HIS A 86 -36.78 -7.56 -37.65
CA HIS A 86 -36.04 -6.70 -38.60
C HIS A 86 -36.51 -5.24 -38.59
N GLY A 87 -37.81 -5.00 -38.37
CA GLY A 87 -38.35 -3.66 -38.16
C GLY A 87 -37.77 -2.93 -36.93
N LEU A 88 -37.29 -3.66 -35.93
CA LEU A 88 -36.68 -3.11 -34.70
C LEU A 88 -35.18 -2.78 -34.86
N GLU A 89 -34.55 -3.18 -35.96
CA GLU A 89 -33.13 -2.99 -36.22
C GLU A 89 -32.73 -1.50 -36.29
N ARG A 90 -33.49 -0.68 -37.04
CA ARG A 90 -33.22 0.76 -37.18
C ARG A 90 -33.25 1.53 -35.84
N PRO A 91 -34.28 1.37 -34.98
CA PRO A 91 -34.30 1.98 -33.65
C PRO A 91 -33.12 1.59 -32.77
N LEU A 92 -32.71 0.32 -32.79
CA LEU A 92 -31.63 -0.21 -31.94
C LEU A 92 -30.23 0.20 -32.43
N LEU A 93 -30.05 0.35 -33.74
CA LEU A 93 -28.80 0.82 -34.32
C LEU A 93 -28.64 2.35 -34.30
N SER A 94 -29.73 3.08 -34.05
CA SER A 94 -29.71 4.55 -33.92
C SER A 94 -29.05 5.00 -32.61
N ASP A 95 -28.40 6.17 -32.60
CA ASP A 95 -27.75 6.76 -31.40
C ASP A 95 -28.77 7.36 -30.39
N GLN A 96 -30.03 6.95 -30.46
CA GLN A 96 -31.16 7.44 -29.65
C GLN A 96 -31.09 7.04 -28.17
N ILE A 97 -30.21 6.10 -27.81
CA ILE A 97 -29.93 5.71 -26.41
C ILE A 97 -29.67 6.95 -25.53
N ARG A 98 -28.98 7.96 -26.09
CA ARG A 98 -28.57 9.16 -25.36
C ARG A 98 -29.73 10.06 -24.95
N SER A 99 -30.74 10.19 -25.82
CA SER A 99 -31.90 11.05 -25.60
C SER A 99 -33.03 10.32 -24.88
N ASP A 100 -33.21 9.02 -25.14
CA ASP A 100 -34.32 8.23 -24.61
C ASP A 100 -33.90 6.79 -24.27
N LEU A 101 -33.23 6.65 -23.12
CA LEU A 101 -32.83 5.35 -22.58
C LEU A 101 -34.04 4.45 -22.29
N ALA A 102 -35.15 5.01 -21.79
CA ALA A 102 -36.35 4.25 -21.47
C ALA A 102 -37.01 3.68 -22.73
N GLY A 103 -37.10 4.50 -23.79
CA GLY A 103 -37.53 4.06 -25.12
C GLY A 103 -36.66 2.95 -25.67
N TYR A 104 -35.33 3.11 -25.62
CA TYR A 104 -34.41 2.06 -26.06
C TYR A 104 -34.57 0.74 -25.30
N LEU A 105 -34.64 0.79 -23.96
CA LEU A 105 -34.83 -0.40 -23.12
C LEU A 105 -36.17 -1.09 -23.42
N SER A 106 -37.22 -0.32 -23.73
CA SER A 106 -38.52 -0.88 -24.13
C SER A 106 -38.46 -1.61 -25.47
N VAL A 107 -37.72 -1.08 -26.44
CA VAL A 107 -37.50 -1.73 -27.74
C VAL A 107 -36.66 -3.00 -27.57
N LEU A 108 -35.62 -2.96 -26.74
CA LEU A 108 -34.80 -4.11 -26.43
C LEU A 108 -35.64 -5.23 -25.76
N LYS A 109 -36.51 -4.87 -24.81
CA LYS A 109 -37.42 -5.83 -24.18
C LYS A 109 -38.36 -6.48 -25.21
N ARG A 110 -38.90 -5.70 -26.16
CA ARG A 110 -39.72 -6.23 -27.26
C ARG A 110 -38.94 -7.16 -28.18
N LEU A 111 -37.68 -6.84 -28.47
CA LEU A 111 -36.79 -7.71 -29.25
C LEU A 111 -36.61 -9.05 -28.53
N GLU A 112 -36.32 -9.04 -27.23
CA GLU A 112 -36.16 -10.27 -26.45
C GLU A 112 -37.43 -11.12 -26.38
N GLU A 113 -38.59 -10.49 -26.19
CA GLU A 113 -39.89 -11.18 -26.21
C GLU A 113 -40.17 -11.82 -27.57
N ALA A 114 -39.86 -11.10 -28.65
CA ALA A 114 -39.98 -11.62 -30.01
C ALA A 114 -39.01 -12.78 -30.26
N LEU A 115 -37.76 -12.69 -29.80
CA LEU A 115 -36.77 -13.77 -29.95
C LEU A 115 -37.13 -15.01 -29.14
N ARG A 116 -37.65 -14.84 -27.92
CA ARG A 116 -38.19 -15.96 -27.12
C ARG A 116 -39.39 -16.61 -27.81
N PHE A 117 -40.30 -15.80 -28.36
CA PHE A 117 -41.41 -16.33 -29.15
C PHE A 117 -40.91 -17.12 -30.37
N LEU A 118 -39.92 -16.60 -31.10
CA LEU A 118 -39.32 -17.29 -32.24
C LEU A 118 -38.63 -18.59 -31.81
N SER A 119 -37.86 -18.60 -30.71
CA SER A 119 -37.22 -19.84 -30.24
C SER A 119 -38.24 -20.94 -29.90
N ASP A 120 -39.34 -20.56 -29.27
CA ASP A 120 -40.34 -21.50 -28.78
C ASP A 120 -41.25 -22.02 -29.92
N ASN A 121 -41.53 -21.18 -30.93
CA ASN A 121 -42.50 -21.49 -31.98
C ASN A 121 -41.88 -21.90 -33.32
N CYS A 122 -40.63 -21.53 -33.62
CA CYS A 122 -39.97 -21.95 -34.87
C CYS A 122 -39.83 -23.48 -34.93
N GLY A 123 -39.55 -24.15 -33.81
CA GLY A 123 -39.46 -25.61 -33.78
C GLY A 123 -40.80 -26.30 -34.09
N LEU A 124 -41.89 -25.77 -33.53
CA LEU A 124 -43.24 -26.25 -33.79
C LEU A 124 -43.69 -25.95 -35.23
N ALA A 125 -43.34 -24.78 -35.76
CA ALA A 125 -43.66 -24.39 -37.13
C ALA A 125 -42.98 -25.30 -38.16
N VAL A 126 -41.71 -25.65 -37.94
CA VAL A 126 -40.99 -26.60 -38.81
C VAL A 126 -41.62 -27.99 -38.72
N GLN A 127 -41.97 -28.46 -37.51
CA GLN A 127 -42.63 -29.74 -37.32
C GLN A 127 -44.01 -29.80 -38.01
N TRP A 128 -44.81 -28.74 -37.93
CA TRP A 128 -46.09 -28.69 -38.65
C TRP A 128 -45.90 -28.69 -40.17
N LEU A 129 -44.82 -28.08 -40.67
CA LEU A 129 -44.47 -28.12 -42.10
C LEU A 129 -44.02 -29.53 -42.52
N ASP A 130 -43.28 -30.25 -41.67
CA ASP A 130 -42.93 -31.66 -41.88
C ASP A 130 -44.19 -32.53 -41.94
N ASP A 131 -45.11 -32.38 -40.99
CA ASP A 131 -46.37 -33.14 -40.92
C ASP A 131 -47.22 -32.97 -42.20
N ILE A 132 -47.25 -31.76 -42.78
CA ILE A 132 -47.93 -31.52 -44.07
C ILE A 132 -47.19 -32.21 -45.21
N VAL A 133 -45.86 -32.09 -45.26
CA VAL A 133 -45.05 -32.65 -46.35
C VAL A 133 -45.16 -34.18 -46.36
N GLU A 134 -45.16 -34.81 -45.18
CA GLU A 134 -45.42 -36.24 -45.00
C GLU A 134 -46.85 -36.60 -45.45
N TYR A 135 -47.87 -35.86 -45.01
CA TYR A 135 -49.26 -36.11 -45.39
C TYR A 135 -49.52 -35.96 -46.91
N LEU A 136 -48.89 -34.98 -47.57
CA LEU A 136 -48.97 -34.78 -49.02
C LEU A 136 -48.29 -35.91 -49.81
N GLU A 137 -47.23 -36.50 -49.26
CA GLU A 137 -46.53 -37.65 -49.83
C GLU A 137 -47.34 -38.94 -49.68
N GLU A 138 -47.87 -39.21 -48.49
CA GLU A 138 -48.68 -40.41 -48.18
C GLU A 138 -49.97 -40.48 -49.00
N ASN A 139 -50.62 -39.34 -49.25
CA ASN A 139 -51.91 -39.28 -49.94
C ASN A 139 -51.79 -38.96 -51.45
N SER A 140 -50.57 -38.78 -51.98
CA SER A 140 -50.28 -38.47 -53.39
C SER A 140 -51.04 -37.26 -53.98
N VAL A 141 -51.33 -36.27 -53.14
CA VAL A 141 -52.24 -35.16 -53.48
C VAL A 141 -51.54 -34.03 -54.25
N ALA A 142 -50.21 -33.96 -54.21
CA ALA A 142 -49.39 -32.95 -54.87
C ALA A 142 -48.39 -33.54 -55.88
N ASP A 143 -47.84 -32.71 -56.77
CA ASP A 143 -46.77 -33.12 -57.70
C ASP A 143 -45.52 -33.52 -56.91
N ALA A 144 -44.93 -34.67 -57.25
CA ALA A 144 -43.71 -35.17 -56.66
C ALA A 144 -42.54 -34.17 -56.77
N ARG A 145 -42.51 -33.33 -57.82
CA ARG A 145 -41.49 -32.28 -57.97
C ARG A 145 -41.64 -31.16 -56.94
N PHE A 146 -42.88 -30.74 -56.66
CA PHE A 146 -43.15 -29.70 -55.67
C PHE A 146 -42.88 -30.20 -54.25
N VAL A 147 -43.27 -31.44 -53.93
CA VAL A 147 -42.97 -32.06 -52.63
C VAL A 147 -41.45 -32.20 -52.44
N ALA A 148 -40.71 -32.57 -53.49
CA ALA A 148 -39.25 -32.66 -53.43
C ALA A 148 -38.57 -31.30 -53.19
N GLU A 149 -39.03 -30.21 -53.83
CA GLU A 149 -38.48 -28.86 -53.59
C GLU A 149 -38.84 -28.33 -52.19
N LEU A 150 -40.05 -28.65 -51.69
CA LEU A 150 -40.46 -28.37 -50.31
C LEU A 150 -39.57 -29.10 -49.31
N LYS A 151 -39.34 -30.41 -49.49
CA LYS A 151 -38.41 -31.19 -48.66
C LYS A 151 -37.00 -30.62 -48.68
N LYS A 152 -36.51 -30.19 -49.84
CA LYS A 152 -35.20 -29.55 -49.96
C LYS A 152 -35.14 -28.24 -49.18
N SER A 153 -36.18 -27.40 -49.25
CA SER A 153 -36.27 -26.15 -48.49
C SER A 153 -36.36 -26.40 -46.98
N LEU A 154 -37.07 -27.44 -46.56
CA LEU A 154 -37.22 -27.84 -45.17
C LEU A 154 -35.92 -28.45 -44.60
N ASN A 155 -35.19 -29.22 -45.41
CA ASN A 155 -33.86 -29.69 -45.07
C ASN A 155 -32.86 -28.55 -44.88
N LEU A 156 -32.91 -27.49 -45.70
CA LEU A 156 -32.10 -26.28 -45.51
C LEU A 156 -32.44 -25.56 -44.19
N LEU A 157 -33.73 -25.51 -43.81
CA LEU A 157 -34.15 -24.98 -42.51
C LEU A 157 -33.63 -25.84 -41.36
N HIS A 158 -33.68 -27.16 -41.46
CA HIS A 158 -33.10 -28.07 -40.48
C HIS A 158 -31.58 -27.93 -40.36
N GLU A 159 -30.85 -27.85 -41.47
CA GLU A 159 -29.40 -27.62 -41.47
C GLU A 159 -29.04 -26.27 -40.84
N SER A 160 -29.85 -25.23 -41.08
CA SER A 160 -29.65 -23.91 -40.46
C SER A 160 -29.87 -23.91 -38.94
N ARG A 161 -30.66 -24.88 -38.42
CA ARG A 161 -30.96 -25.07 -36.99
C ARG A 161 -30.03 -26.06 -36.29
N ALA A 162 -29.49 -27.05 -37.01
CA ALA A 162 -28.62 -28.08 -36.46
C ALA A 162 -27.20 -27.59 -36.12
N SER A 163 -26.82 -26.39 -36.60
CA SER A 163 -25.61 -25.69 -36.18
C SER A 163 -25.72 -25.29 -34.70
N GLU A 164 -24.71 -25.61 -33.89
CA GLU A 164 -24.65 -25.35 -32.43
C GLU A 164 -24.89 -23.86 -32.04
N ASP A 165 -24.82 -22.93 -33.00
CA ASP A 165 -25.03 -21.49 -32.85
C ASP A 165 -26.46 -21.01 -33.17
N ALA A 166 -27.46 -21.90 -33.33
CA ALA A 166 -28.78 -21.53 -33.86
C ALA A 166 -29.50 -20.38 -33.10
N GLN A 167 -29.20 -20.18 -31.82
CA GLN A 167 -29.81 -19.11 -31.02
C GLN A 167 -29.21 -17.72 -31.29
N SER A 168 -27.97 -17.63 -31.79
CA SER A 168 -27.29 -16.36 -32.15
C SER A 168 -27.54 -15.92 -33.60
N ARG A 169 -28.22 -16.76 -34.40
CA ARG A 169 -28.51 -16.49 -35.82
C ARG A 169 -29.94 -16.03 -36.12
N VAL A 170 -30.90 -16.19 -35.20
CA VAL A 170 -32.31 -15.80 -35.45
C VAL A 170 -32.45 -14.29 -35.63
N ASP A 171 -31.58 -13.48 -35.03
CA ASP A 171 -31.55 -12.02 -35.15
C ASP A 171 -30.30 -11.48 -35.86
N GLY A 172 -29.42 -12.35 -36.36
CA GLY A 172 -28.14 -11.95 -36.95
C GLY A 172 -27.16 -11.28 -35.97
N GLY A 173 -27.31 -11.47 -34.65
CA GLY A 173 -26.48 -10.85 -33.61
C GLY A 173 -26.95 -9.47 -33.14
N LEU A 174 -28.15 -9.03 -33.53
CA LEU A 174 -28.73 -7.74 -33.16
C LEU A 174 -28.86 -7.54 -31.64
N LEU A 175 -29.27 -8.57 -30.90
CA LEU A 175 -29.37 -8.54 -29.44
C LEU A 175 -28.01 -8.34 -28.79
N ILE A 176 -26.99 -9.07 -29.25
CA ILE A 176 -25.61 -8.94 -28.74
C ILE A 176 -25.09 -7.52 -28.99
N ALA A 177 -25.21 -7.01 -30.22
CA ALA A 177 -24.80 -5.65 -30.57
C ALA A 177 -25.55 -4.59 -29.76
N SER A 178 -26.85 -4.80 -29.51
CA SER A 178 -27.67 -3.87 -28.72
C SER A 178 -27.29 -3.88 -27.23
N LEU A 179 -26.89 -5.03 -26.68
CA LEU A 179 -26.37 -5.16 -25.32
C LEU A 179 -24.98 -4.55 -25.19
N GLU A 180 -24.09 -4.73 -26.18
CA GLU A 180 -22.77 -4.07 -26.20
C GLU A 180 -22.88 -2.54 -26.24
N ARG A 181 -23.90 -2.01 -26.92
CA ARG A 181 -24.22 -0.58 -26.87
C ARG A 181 -24.70 -0.12 -25.50
N LEU A 182 -25.49 -0.94 -24.79
CA LEU A 182 -25.88 -0.66 -23.40
C LEU A 182 -24.67 -0.66 -22.47
N GLU A 183 -23.76 -1.61 -22.62
CA GLU A 183 -22.49 -1.67 -21.88
C GLU A 183 -21.62 -0.43 -22.16
N SER A 184 -21.59 0.02 -23.42
CA SER A 184 -20.87 1.24 -23.83
C SER A 184 -21.50 2.51 -23.22
N GLU A 185 -22.83 2.58 -23.20
CA GLU A 185 -23.55 3.69 -22.55
C GLU A 185 -23.35 3.68 -21.03
N PHE A 186 -23.34 2.52 -20.40
CA PHE A 186 -23.03 2.35 -18.98
C PHE A 186 -21.63 2.89 -18.65
N ARG A 187 -20.62 2.51 -19.46
CA ARG A 187 -19.26 3.06 -19.36
C ARG A 187 -19.26 4.57 -19.48
N ARG A 188 -19.90 5.12 -20.52
CA ARG A 188 -19.92 6.56 -20.80
C ARG A 188 -20.56 7.36 -19.67
N LEU A 189 -21.72 6.91 -19.17
CA LEU A 189 -22.41 7.55 -18.04
C LEU A 189 -21.54 7.58 -16.78
N LEU A 190 -20.78 6.51 -16.53
CA LEU A 190 -19.81 6.48 -15.44
C LEU A 190 -18.66 7.44 -15.69
N GLU A 191 -18.03 7.43 -16.87
CA GLU A 191 -16.86 8.26 -17.19
C GLU A 191 -17.19 9.76 -17.16
N GLU A 192 -18.31 10.20 -17.74
CA GLU A 192 -18.70 11.61 -17.78
C GLU A 192 -19.10 12.20 -16.42
N ASN A 193 -19.59 11.35 -15.51
CA ASN A 193 -20.08 11.78 -14.19
C ASN A 193 -19.12 11.39 -13.06
N SER A 194 -17.98 10.76 -13.36
CA SER A 194 -16.95 10.45 -12.37
C SER A 194 -15.96 11.61 -12.30
N VAL A 195 -16.00 12.35 -11.19
CA VAL A 195 -15.02 13.41 -10.91
C VAL A 195 -14.06 12.93 -9.82
N PRO A 196 -12.73 13.12 -9.99
CA PRO A 196 -11.77 12.85 -8.94
C PRO A 196 -11.99 13.75 -7.72
N LEU A 197 -11.87 13.19 -6.52
CA LEU A 197 -11.96 13.95 -5.28
C LEU A 197 -10.58 14.51 -4.92
N SER A 198 -10.44 15.84 -4.93
CA SER A 198 -9.23 16.50 -4.48
C SER A 198 -9.27 16.77 -2.97
N MET A 199 -8.14 16.56 -2.29
CA MET A 199 -7.97 16.96 -0.90
C MET A 199 -7.84 18.49 -0.83
N SER A 200 -8.87 19.18 -0.32
CA SER A 200 -8.75 20.63 -0.10
C SER A 200 -7.77 20.92 1.04
N PRO A 201 -6.79 21.82 0.88
CA PRO A 201 -5.70 22.03 1.83
C PRO A 201 -6.10 22.70 3.16
N SER A 202 -7.39 22.98 3.40
CA SER A 202 -7.82 23.67 4.62
C SER A 202 -9.25 23.32 5.02
N GLN A 203 -9.43 22.34 5.92
CA GLN A 203 -10.39 22.49 7.01
C GLN A 203 -9.85 21.80 8.27
N PRO A 204 -9.70 22.52 9.40
CA PRO A 204 -9.48 21.92 10.70
C PRO A 204 -10.73 21.15 11.12
N SER A 205 -10.50 20.13 11.93
CA SER A 205 -11.49 19.40 12.72
C SER A 205 -12.56 20.32 13.32
N ASP A 206 -13.76 20.35 12.74
CA ASP A 206 -14.97 20.73 13.45
C ASP A 206 -16.22 20.14 12.78
N GLN A 207 -16.85 19.21 13.52
CA GLN A 207 -18.26 18.84 13.68
C GLN A 207 -19.34 19.04 12.59
N HIS A 208 -19.04 19.46 11.37
CA HIS A 208 -20.01 19.39 10.29
C HIS A 208 -19.79 18.10 9.52
N ARG A 209 -20.77 17.20 9.60
CA ARG A 209 -20.99 16.11 8.64
C ARG A 209 -21.11 16.76 7.25
N ILE A 210 -20.00 17.06 6.59
CA ILE A 210 -20.00 17.31 5.17
C ILE A 210 -20.24 15.93 4.57
N ILE A 211 -21.52 15.63 4.38
CA ILE A 211 -21.98 14.53 3.54
C ILE A 211 -21.18 14.70 2.26
N ALA A 212 -20.26 13.78 1.98
CA ALA A 212 -19.54 13.76 0.73
C ALA A 212 -20.59 13.92 -0.38
N PRO A 213 -20.52 14.96 -1.23
CA PRO A 213 -21.49 15.12 -2.30
C PRO A 213 -21.50 13.81 -3.08
N SER A 214 -22.70 13.29 -3.36
CA SER A 214 -22.88 12.07 -4.13
C SER A 214 -22.00 12.18 -5.38
N LEU A 215 -21.00 11.28 -5.49
CA LEU A 215 -19.99 11.28 -6.55
C LEU A 215 -20.62 11.28 -7.94
N ILE A 216 -21.83 10.73 -8.05
CA ILE A 216 -22.63 10.67 -9.25
C ILE A 216 -24.05 11.19 -8.89
N PRO A 217 -24.66 12.06 -9.70
CA PRO A 217 -26.02 12.53 -9.49
C PRO A 217 -27.06 11.39 -9.44
N THR A 218 -28.08 11.50 -8.58
CA THR A 218 -29.10 10.45 -8.37
C THR A 218 -29.87 10.07 -9.64
N ASN A 219 -30.12 11.02 -10.53
CA ASN A 219 -30.75 10.77 -11.83
C ASN A 219 -29.88 9.89 -12.75
N ILE A 220 -28.55 9.99 -12.64
CA ILE A 220 -27.63 9.12 -13.38
C ILE A 220 -27.58 7.74 -12.74
N ILE A 221 -27.57 7.65 -11.40
CA ILE A 221 -27.66 6.37 -10.68
C ILE A 221 -28.91 5.59 -11.11
N GLN A 222 -30.07 6.26 -11.21
CA GLN A 222 -31.30 5.65 -11.72
C GLN A 222 -31.15 5.10 -13.14
N LYS A 223 -30.46 5.83 -14.04
CA LYS A 223 -30.16 5.33 -15.39
C LYS A 223 -29.24 4.11 -15.37
N LEU A 224 -28.21 4.11 -14.53
CA LEU A 224 -27.30 2.99 -14.35
C LEU A 224 -28.03 1.73 -13.83
N LEU A 225 -28.94 1.91 -12.87
CA LEU A 225 -29.78 0.82 -12.33
C LEU A 225 -30.66 0.20 -13.41
N LEU A 226 -31.31 1.03 -14.26
CA LEU A 226 -32.12 0.52 -15.37
C LEU A 226 -31.30 -0.29 -16.39
N ILE A 227 -30.07 0.13 -16.67
CA ILE A 227 -29.16 -0.63 -17.54
C ILE A 227 -28.75 -1.94 -16.86
N LEU A 228 -28.41 -1.91 -15.56
CA LEU A 228 -28.02 -3.09 -14.79
C LEU A 228 -29.14 -4.12 -14.67
N GLU A 229 -30.38 -3.69 -14.42
CA GLU A 229 -31.55 -4.57 -14.39
C GLU A 229 -31.66 -5.33 -15.72
N ARG A 230 -31.56 -4.60 -16.84
CA ARG A 230 -31.67 -5.19 -18.16
C ARG A 230 -30.47 -6.08 -18.53
N ALA A 231 -29.26 -5.71 -18.13
CA ALA A 231 -28.05 -6.50 -18.34
C ALA A 231 -28.08 -7.80 -17.50
N THR A 232 -28.59 -7.73 -16.27
CA THR A 232 -28.73 -8.89 -15.38
C THR A 232 -29.70 -9.92 -15.96
N ALA A 233 -30.83 -9.46 -16.49
CA ALA A 233 -31.80 -10.33 -17.13
C ALA A 233 -31.28 -11.00 -18.42
N ASN A 234 -30.18 -10.53 -19.00
CA ASN A 234 -29.48 -11.16 -20.14
C ASN A 234 -28.16 -11.85 -19.74
N GLY A 235 -27.88 -12.05 -18.44
CA GLY A 235 -26.66 -12.72 -17.98
C GLY A 235 -25.37 -11.94 -18.20
N ARG A 236 -25.43 -10.62 -18.42
CA ARG A 236 -24.29 -9.73 -18.70
C ARG A 236 -23.83 -8.90 -17.49
N LEU A 237 -24.25 -9.27 -16.28
CA LEU A 237 -23.93 -8.51 -15.06
C LEU A 237 -22.42 -8.41 -14.81
N GLU A 238 -21.67 -9.51 -14.97
CA GLU A 238 -20.22 -9.53 -14.74
C GLU A 238 -19.47 -8.53 -15.62
N ARG A 239 -19.92 -8.33 -16.87
CA ARG A 239 -19.34 -7.37 -17.80
C ARG A 239 -19.55 -5.94 -17.32
N CYS A 240 -20.76 -5.61 -16.83
CA CYS A 240 -21.05 -4.30 -16.25
C CYS A 240 -20.26 -4.07 -14.95
N VAL A 241 -20.11 -5.09 -14.10
CA VAL A 241 -19.26 -5.01 -12.90
C VAL A 241 -17.81 -4.73 -13.27
N SER A 242 -17.26 -5.43 -14.28
CA SER A 242 -15.90 -5.17 -14.78
C SER A 242 -15.73 -3.74 -15.27
N ILE A 243 -16.69 -3.22 -16.06
CA ILE A 243 -16.66 -1.84 -16.55
C ILE A 243 -16.70 -0.85 -15.39
N TYR A 244 -17.57 -1.08 -14.40
CA TYR A 244 -17.66 -0.24 -13.21
C TYR A 244 -16.33 -0.22 -12.47
N VAL A 245 -15.76 -1.40 -12.19
CA VAL A 245 -14.47 -1.54 -11.51
C VAL A 245 -13.37 -0.79 -12.26
N ASP A 246 -13.27 -0.91 -13.58
CA ASP A 246 -12.25 -0.24 -14.39
C ASP A 246 -12.35 1.28 -14.28
N VAL A 247 -13.54 1.85 -14.55
CA VAL A 247 -13.76 3.30 -14.56
C VAL A 247 -13.55 3.88 -13.16
N ARG A 248 -14.13 3.26 -12.14
CA ARG A 248 -14.03 3.76 -10.76
C ARG A 248 -12.63 3.59 -10.20
N THR A 249 -11.91 2.51 -10.52
CA THR A 249 -10.50 2.35 -10.12
C THR A 249 -9.64 3.48 -10.69
N ILE A 250 -9.83 3.83 -11.97
CA ILE A 250 -9.09 4.94 -12.60
C ILE A 250 -9.41 6.27 -11.89
N ASN A 251 -10.68 6.54 -11.60
CA ASN A 251 -11.09 7.79 -10.93
C ASN A 251 -10.54 7.91 -9.50
N VAL A 252 -10.58 6.81 -8.73
CA VAL A 252 -10.03 6.76 -7.38
C VAL A 252 -8.51 6.91 -7.40
N ARG A 253 -7.82 6.28 -8.37
CA ARG A 253 -6.36 6.47 -8.56
C ARG A 253 -6.01 7.91 -8.94
N ALA A 254 -6.80 8.55 -9.80
CA ALA A 254 -6.60 9.95 -10.16
C ALA A 254 -6.70 10.86 -8.93
N SER A 255 -7.69 10.61 -8.06
CA SER A 255 -7.87 11.33 -6.79
C SER A 255 -6.66 11.17 -5.85
N LEU A 256 -6.05 9.99 -5.84
CA LEU A 256 -4.85 9.70 -5.04
C LEU A 256 -3.56 10.28 -5.66
N LYS A 257 -3.47 10.39 -6.98
CA LYS A 257 -2.29 10.90 -7.69
C LYS A 257 -1.99 12.36 -7.34
N ASP A 258 -3.02 13.15 -7.08
CA ASP A 258 -2.91 14.55 -6.66
C ASP A 258 -2.18 14.72 -5.31
N LEU A 259 -2.03 13.64 -4.52
CA LEU A 259 -1.39 13.64 -3.21
C LEU A 259 0.13 13.41 -3.23
N ASP A 260 0.75 13.28 -4.42
CA ASP A 260 2.19 13.03 -4.59
C ASP A 260 2.69 11.84 -3.75
N LEU A 261 2.17 10.65 -4.07
CA LEU A 261 2.38 9.42 -3.30
C LEU A 261 3.75 8.76 -3.51
N VAL A 262 4.73 9.46 -4.10
CA VAL A 262 6.09 8.93 -4.38
C VAL A 262 6.76 8.40 -3.11
N TYR A 263 6.46 9.00 -1.96
CA TYR A 263 7.01 8.56 -0.67
C TYR A 263 6.56 7.15 -0.23
N LEU A 264 5.51 6.58 -0.83
CA LEU A 264 5.04 5.22 -0.53
C LEU A 264 5.91 4.13 -1.17
N GLU A 265 6.69 4.48 -2.19
CA GLU A 265 7.52 3.52 -2.97
C GLU A 265 8.95 3.39 -2.41
N VAL A 266 9.23 4.03 -1.28
CA VAL A 266 10.55 4.06 -0.64
C VAL A 266 10.89 2.69 -0.05
N THR A 267 12.14 2.23 -0.23
CA THR A 267 12.59 0.95 0.34
C THR A 267 13.03 1.09 1.80
N ALA A 268 13.11 -0.03 2.54
CA ALA A 268 13.57 0.00 3.93
C ALA A 268 15.01 0.56 4.08
N ALA A 269 15.88 0.32 3.08
CA ALA A 269 17.24 0.84 3.06
C ALA A 269 17.27 2.37 2.89
N ASP A 270 16.37 2.91 2.08
CA ASP A 270 16.24 4.36 1.88
C ASP A 270 15.72 5.02 3.17
N ILE A 271 14.72 4.45 3.82
CA ILE A 271 14.18 4.93 5.10
C ILE A 271 15.27 5.00 6.19
N ASP A 272 16.16 4.00 6.25
CA ASP A 272 17.30 4.00 7.18
C ASP A 272 18.30 5.13 6.92
N SER A 273 18.42 5.59 5.67
CA SER A 273 19.40 6.60 5.26
C SER A 273 18.87 8.03 5.30
N VAL A 274 17.55 8.22 5.19
CA VAL A 274 16.95 9.55 5.02
C VAL A 274 16.32 10.08 6.32
N ARG A 275 16.63 11.33 6.67
CA ARG A 275 16.01 12.05 7.81
C ARG A 275 14.54 12.45 7.58
N SER A 276 13.96 12.14 6.42
CA SER A 276 12.62 12.57 5.97
C SER A 276 11.49 11.64 6.40
N VAL A 277 11.80 10.51 7.03
CA VAL A 277 10.81 9.47 7.35
C VAL A 277 9.70 9.98 8.27
N GLU A 278 10.03 10.86 9.21
CA GLU A 278 9.05 11.50 10.09
C GLU A 278 8.02 12.29 9.26
N THR A 279 8.49 13.12 8.33
CA THR A 279 7.63 13.84 7.38
C THR A 279 6.84 12.89 6.48
N HIS A 280 7.41 11.75 6.08
CA HIS A 280 6.71 10.76 5.28
C HIS A 280 5.60 10.06 6.06
N ILE A 281 5.82 9.75 7.35
CA ILE A 281 4.80 9.16 8.24
C ILE A 281 3.68 10.16 8.53
N GLU A 282 4.00 11.44 8.75
CA GLU A 282 3.00 12.49 8.92
C GLU A 282 2.11 12.64 7.68
N ARG A 283 2.72 12.67 6.48
CA ARG A 283 1.99 12.69 5.20
C ARG A 283 1.16 11.41 5.03
N TRP A 284 1.76 10.26 5.29
CA TRP A 284 1.09 8.96 5.25
C TRP A 284 -0.16 8.94 6.13
N ALA A 285 -0.08 9.41 7.38
CA ALA A 285 -1.21 9.42 8.30
C ALA A 285 -2.36 10.28 7.77
N ARG A 286 -2.05 11.48 7.25
CA ARG A 286 -3.05 12.41 6.69
C ARG A 286 -3.69 11.86 5.41
N HIS A 287 -2.88 11.32 4.50
CA HIS A 287 -3.34 10.77 3.23
C HIS A 287 -4.15 9.49 3.43
N LEU A 288 -3.74 8.61 4.36
CA LEU A 288 -4.50 7.42 4.71
C LEU A 288 -5.86 7.78 5.33
N GLU A 289 -5.89 8.75 6.24
CA GLU A 289 -7.14 9.24 6.81
C GLU A 289 -8.08 9.78 5.73
N PHE A 290 -7.55 10.57 4.78
CA PHE A 290 -8.36 11.07 3.67
C PHE A 290 -8.87 9.94 2.76
N ALA A 291 -7.99 9.01 2.39
CA ALA A 291 -8.35 7.88 1.56
C ALA A 291 -9.47 7.05 2.19
N VAL A 292 -9.38 6.75 3.48
CA VAL A 292 -10.37 5.92 4.18
C VAL A 292 -11.68 6.67 4.44
N LYS A 293 -11.62 7.89 4.99
CA LYS A 293 -12.83 8.60 5.45
C LYS A 293 -13.61 9.32 4.36
N HIS A 294 -12.95 9.68 3.26
CA HIS A 294 -13.57 10.45 2.19
C HIS A 294 -13.68 9.64 0.91
N LEU A 295 -12.56 9.06 0.45
CA LEU A 295 -12.52 8.42 -0.87
C LEU A 295 -13.18 7.05 -0.87
N PHE A 296 -12.70 6.11 -0.04
CA PHE A 296 -13.28 4.77 0.06
C PHE A 296 -14.66 4.76 0.71
N GLU A 297 -14.94 5.71 1.60
CA GLU A 297 -16.29 5.86 2.15
C GLU A 297 -17.31 6.29 1.08
N ALA A 298 -16.94 7.22 0.21
CA ALA A 298 -17.81 7.64 -0.88
C ALA A 298 -17.99 6.53 -1.93
N GLU A 299 -16.92 5.77 -2.23
CA GLU A 299 -17.01 4.63 -3.13
C GLU A 299 -17.86 3.49 -2.56
N TYR A 300 -17.75 3.19 -1.26
CA TYR A 300 -18.57 2.18 -0.60
C TYR A 300 -20.07 2.52 -0.67
N LYS A 301 -20.41 3.80 -0.48
CA LYS A 301 -21.79 4.29 -0.66
C LYS A 301 -22.24 4.17 -2.11
N LEU A 302 -21.40 4.60 -3.06
CA LEU A 302 -21.75 4.52 -4.48
C LEU A 302 -21.97 3.08 -4.94
N CYS A 303 -21.12 2.13 -4.54
CA CYS A 303 -21.34 0.71 -4.80
C CYS A 303 -22.66 0.23 -4.19
N SER A 304 -23.04 0.75 -3.03
CA SER A 304 -24.32 0.42 -2.37
C SER A 304 -25.53 0.95 -3.12
N ASP A 305 -25.41 2.15 -3.71
CA ASP A 305 -26.48 2.79 -4.46
C ASP A 305 -26.65 2.20 -5.87
N VAL A 306 -25.57 1.64 -6.46
CA VAL A 306 -25.56 1.07 -7.82
C VAL A 306 -25.86 -0.42 -7.84
N PHE A 307 -25.49 -1.18 -6.81
CA PHE A 307 -25.67 -2.64 -6.77
C PHE A 307 -26.55 -3.10 -5.61
N ASP A 308 -27.71 -3.66 -5.93
CA ASP A 308 -28.66 -4.21 -4.96
C ASP A 308 -28.15 -5.51 -4.29
N ASN A 309 -27.43 -6.35 -5.03
CA ASN A 309 -26.92 -7.62 -4.50
C ASN A 309 -25.70 -7.39 -3.60
N ASN A 310 -25.83 -7.76 -2.32
CA ASN A 310 -24.78 -7.61 -1.31
C ASN A 310 -23.45 -8.30 -1.67
N ASN A 311 -23.48 -9.46 -2.34
CA ASN A 311 -22.26 -10.16 -2.72
C ASN A 311 -21.50 -9.39 -3.81
N VAL A 312 -22.21 -9.00 -4.88
CA VAL A 312 -21.65 -8.23 -6.00
C VAL A 312 -21.13 -6.88 -5.53
N ARG A 313 -21.87 -6.20 -4.66
CA ARG A 313 -21.44 -4.94 -4.04
C ARG A 313 -20.14 -5.08 -3.27
N SER A 314 -20.06 -6.09 -2.40
CA SER A 314 -18.88 -6.30 -1.55
C SER A 314 -17.66 -6.66 -2.38
N GLU A 315 -17.83 -7.48 -3.42
CA GLU A 315 -16.76 -7.89 -4.33
C GLU A 315 -16.28 -6.71 -5.18
N CYS A 316 -17.20 -5.97 -5.80
CA CYS A 316 -16.90 -4.79 -6.58
C CYS A 316 -16.12 -3.73 -5.78
N PHE A 317 -16.61 -3.37 -4.59
CA PHE A 317 -15.90 -2.45 -3.71
C PHE A 317 -14.50 -2.96 -3.32
N ALA A 318 -14.38 -4.24 -2.98
CA ALA A 318 -13.10 -4.83 -2.61
C ALA A 318 -12.07 -4.74 -3.75
N THR A 319 -12.48 -5.08 -4.98
CA THR A 319 -11.63 -5.01 -6.16
C THR A 319 -11.23 -3.57 -6.48
N VAL A 320 -12.16 -2.61 -6.40
CA VAL A 320 -11.84 -1.19 -6.58
C VAL A 320 -10.86 -0.73 -5.51
N ALA A 321 -11.09 -1.03 -4.24
CA ALA A 321 -10.23 -0.60 -3.14
C ALA A 321 -8.81 -1.17 -3.26
N ALA A 322 -8.69 -2.48 -3.51
CA ALA A 322 -7.42 -3.18 -3.67
C ALA A 322 -6.61 -2.60 -4.84
N ASN A 323 -7.25 -2.39 -6.00
CA ASN A 323 -6.60 -1.86 -7.18
C ASN A 323 -6.31 -0.35 -7.07
N ALA A 324 -7.13 0.41 -6.37
CA ALA A 324 -7.02 1.86 -6.32
C ALA A 324 -5.78 2.38 -5.57
N GLY A 325 -5.32 1.66 -4.54
CA GLY A 325 -4.06 2.02 -3.86
C GLY A 325 -4.04 1.81 -2.34
N ILE A 326 -5.09 1.30 -1.69
CA ILE A 326 -5.06 1.06 -0.23
C ILE A 326 -3.90 0.14 0.18
N LEU A 327 -3.58 -0.83 -0.67
CA LEU A 327 -2.48 -1.77 -0.45
C LEU A 327 -1.12 -1.06 -0.41
N ALA A 328 -0.93 0.04 -1.16
CA ALA A 328 0.32 0.81 -1.13
C ALA A 328 0.54 1.49 0.22
N PHE A 329 -0.53 2.05 0.82
CA PHE A 329 -0.46 2.63 2.16
C PHE A 329 -0.10 1.58 3.22
N LEU A 330 -0.70 0.39 3.14
CA LEU A 330 -0.41 -0.69 4.08
C LEU A 330 1.01 -1.23 3.89
N LYS A 331 1.46 -1.40 2.64
CA LYS A 331 2.83 -1.81 2.31
C LYS A 331 3.88 -0.82 2.82
N PHE A 332 3.67 0.49 2.67
CA PHE A 332 4.56 1.49 3.25
C PHE A 332 4.71 1.30 4.78
N GLY A 333 3.60 1.11 5.48
CA GLY A 333 3.64 0.81 6.92
C GLY A 333 4.46 -0.44 7.22
N MET A 334 4.32 -1.49 6.40
CA MET A 334 5.10 -2.73 6.53
C MET A 334 6.60 -2.47 6.31
N THR A 335 6.96 -1.68 5.31
CA THR A 335 8.37 -1.32 5.04
C THR A 335 8.99 -0.57 6.24
N VAL A 336 8.24 0.29 6.92
CA VAL A 336 8.71 0.94 8.18
C VAL A 336 8.93 -0.08 9.29
N THR A 337 8.14 -1.16 9.37
CA THR A 337 8.38 -2.22 10.36
C THR A 337 9.65 -3.03 10.08
N GLU A 338 10.14 -3.04 8.85
CA GLU A 338 11.30 -3.82 8.39
C GLU A 338 12.63 -3.07 8.50
N THR A 339 12.60 -1.79 8.88
CA THR A 339 13.81 -0.98 9.08
C THR A 339 14.59 -1.42 10.31
N LYS A 340 15.81 -0.90 10.50
CA LYS A 340 16.63 -1.26 11.67
C LYS A 340 15.95 -0.91 12.98
N ASN A 341 16.10 -1.79 13.98
CA ASN A 341 15.61 -1.56 15.33
C ASN A 341 16.48 -0.51 16.03
N ASP A 342 15.94 0.70 16.13
CA ASP A 342 16.53 1.80 16.87
C ASP A 342 15.46 2.51 17.72
N PRO A 343 15.83 3.28 18.75
CA PRO A 343 14.83 3.92 19.61
C PRO A 343 13.93 4.94 18.86
N ILE A 344 14.44 5.59 17.81
CA ILE A 344 13.63 6.53 17.00
C ILE A 344 12.57 5.75 16.21
N LYS A 345 12.86 4.53 15.75
CA LYS A 345 11.86 3.64 15.13
C LYS A 345 10.68 3.36 16.06
N LEU A 346 10.87 3.24 17.38
CA LEU A 346 9.74 3.05 18.31
C LEU A 346 8.73 4.20 18.19
N LEU A 347 9.17 5.45 18.20
CA LEU A 347 8.28 6.61 18.08
C LEU A 347 7.51 6.57 16.75
N LYS A 348 8.21 6.27 15.65
CA LYS A 348 7.62 6.09 14.31
C LYS A 348 6.53 5.01 14.29
N LEU A 349 6.79 3.86 14.92
CA LEU A 349 5.81 2.77 15.04
C LEU A 349 4.59 3.18 15.87
N LEU A 350 4.79 3.95 16.94
CA LEU A 350 3.68 4.49 17.73
C LEU A 350 2.82 5.48 16.91
N ASP A 351 3.42 6.31 16.06
CA ASP A 351 2.67 7.23 15.19
C ASP A 351 1.86 6.48 14.10
N ILE A 352 2.43 5.40 13.54
CA ILE A 352 1.71 4.49 12.65
C ILE A 352 0.53 3.83 13.38
N PHE A 353 0.78 3.26 14.57
CA PHE A 353 -0.27 2.63 15.36
C PHE A 353 -1.38 3.61 15.75
N ARG A 354 -1.02 4.84 16.17
CA ARG A 354 -1.99 5.90 16.48
C ARG A 354 -2.91 6.17 15.30
N SER A 355 -2.35 6.28 14.10
CA SER A 355 -3.11 6.54 12.87
C SER A 355 -4.03 5.38 12.50
N LEU A 356 -3.54 4.13 12.57
CA LEU A 356 -4.36 2.93 12.32
C LEU A 356 -5.48 2.78 13.36
N ASN A 357 -5.18 3.03 14.64
CA ASN A 357 -6.16 2.94 15.71
C ASN A 357 -7.25 4.02 15.59
N LYS A 358 -6.90 5.23 15.15
CA LYS A 358 -7.86 6.31 14.83
C LYS A 358 -8.85 5.89 13.74
N LEU A 359 -8.41 5.09 12.77
CA LEU A 359 -9.22 4.63 11.63
C LEU A 359 -9.84 3.23 11.84
N ARG A 360 -9.65 2.61 13.01
CA ARG A 360 -10.04 1.21 13.27
C ARG A 360 -11.50 0.91 12.95
N LEU A 361 -12.43 1.78 13.36
CA LEU A 361 -13.85 1.58 13.12
C LEU A 361 -14.21 1.74 11.64
N ASP A 362 -13.57 2.68 10.95
CA ASP A 362 -13.74 2.88 9.51
C ASP A 362 -13.22 1.66 8.73
N PHE A 363 -12.04 1.15 9.08
CA PHE A 363 -11.49 -0.07 8.48
C PHE A 363 -12.41 -1.28 8.68
N ASN A 364 -12.92 -1.50 9.89
CA ASN A 364 -13.82 -2.63 10.16
C ASN A 364 -15.14 -2.52 9.40
N ARG A 365 -15.66 -1.30 9.22
CA ARG A 365 -16.91 -1.08 8.49
C ARG A 365 -16.74 -1.23 6.98
N LEU A 366 -15.69 -0.63 6.41
CA LEU A 366 -15.44 -0.64 4.97
C LEU A 366 -14.89 -1.98 4.49
N PHE A 367 -13.88 -2.50 5.18
CA PHE A 367 -13.12 -3.66 4.74
C PHE A 367 -13.44 -4.94 5.53
N GLY A 368 -14.45 -4.95 6.40
CA GLY A 368 -14.81 -6.11 7.23
C GLY A 368 -15.48 -7.27 6.49
N GLY A 369 -15.91 -7.08 5.25
CA GLY A 369 -16.56 -8.11 4.44
C GLY A 369 -15.60 -9.19 3.92
N LYS A 370 -16.12 -10.40 3.63
CA LYS A 370 -15.32 -11.55 3.14
C LYS A 370 -14.52 -11.24 1.86
N ALA A 371 -15.04 -10.39 0.98
CA ALA A 371 -14.36 -10.00 -0.25
C ALA A 371 -13.08 -9.17 -0.03
N CYS A 372 -12.96 -8.50 1.13
CA CYS A 372 -11.79 -7.68 1.48
C CYS A 372 -10.70 -8.46 2.24
N LEU A 373 -10.66 -9.79 2.13
CA LEU A 373 -9.78 -10.64 2.94
C LEU A 373 -8.28 -10.28 2.79
N GLU A 374 -7.84 -9.90 1.59
CA GLU A 374 -6.47 -9.45 1.34
C GLU A 374 -6.13 -8.20 2.16
N ILE A 375 -7.00 -7.17 2.10
CA ILE A 375 -6.83 -5.91 2.84
C ILE A 375 -6.87 -6.17 4.35
N GLN A 376 -7.78 -7.03 4.81
CA GLN A 376 -7.88 -7.40 6.23
C GLN A 376 -6.63 -8.10 6.73
N ASN A 377 -6.12 -9.09 5.98
CA ASN A 377 -4.92 -9.83 6.34
C ASN A 377 -3.73 -8.88 6.42
N LEU A 378 -3.52 -8.04 5.40
CA LEU A 378 -2.41 -7.09 5.40
C LEU A 378 -2.52 -6.05 6.52
N THR A 379 -3.73 -5.56 6.81
CA THR A 379 -3.97 -4.63 7.93
C THR A 379 -3.67 -5.28 9.28
N ARG A 380 -4.14 -6.53 9.49
CA ARG A 380 -3.87 -7.29 10.72
C ARG A 380 -2.38 -7.55 10.88
N ASP A 381 -1.71 -7.96 9.81
CA ASP A 381 -0.30 -8.29 9.82
C ASP A 381 0.55 -7.03 10.07
N LEU A 382 0.17 -5.88 9.51
CA LEU A 382 0.77 -4.58 9.82
C LEU A 382 0.60 -4.21 11.29
N ILE A 383 -0.63 -4.25 11.82
CA ILE A 383 -0.90 -3.95 13.23
C ILE A 383 -0.08 -4.88 14.13
N LYS A 384 0.00 -6.17 13.77
CA LYS A 384 0.79 -7.16 14.49
C LYS A 384 2.27 -6.80 14.52
N LYS A 385 2.90 -6.59 13.35
CA LYS A 385 4.31 -6.22 13.25
C LYS A 385 4.64 -4.90 13.95
N VAL A 386 3.75 -3.90 13.86
CA VAL A 386 3.93 -2.60 14.54
C VAL A 386 3.95 -2.78 16.05
N ILE A 387 3.02 -3.57 16.60
CA ILE A 387 2.94 -3.82 18.05
C ILE A 387 4.12 -4.65 18.54
N GLU A 388 4.47 -5.74 17.83
CA GLU A 388 5.62 -6.59 18.16
C GLU A 388 6.92 -5.78 18.13
N GLY A 389 7.19 -5.08 17.02
CA GLY A 389 8.39 -4.26 16.88
C GLY A 389 8.48 -3.12 17.90
N ALA A 390 7.36 -2.46 18.22
CA ALA A 390 7.33 -1.42 19.25
C ALA A 390 7.65 -2.01 20.64
N CYS A 391 7.10 -3.18 20.98
CA CYS A 391 7.37 -3.82 22.26
C CYS A 391 8.82 -4.32 22.33
N GLU A 392 9.34 -4.95 21.28
CA GLU A 392 10.72 -5.42 21.20
C GLU A 392 11.70 -4.27 21.48
N ILE A 393 11.59 -3.16 20.73
CA ILE A 393 12.49 -2.01 20.90
C ILE A 393 12.36 -1.40 22.31
N PHE A 394 11.13 -1.31 22.85
CA PHE A 394 10.91 -0.75 24.18
C PHE A 394 11.56 -1.60 25.28
N TRP A 395 11.42 -2.93 25.23
CA TRP A 395 11.99 -3.82 26.24
C TRP A 395 13.50 -3.99 26.08
N GLU A 396 14.03 -3.92 24.85
CA GLU A 396 15.47 -3.99 24.59
C GLU A 396 16.21 -2.72 25.04
N LEU A 397 15.53 -1.57 25.12
CA LEU A 397 16.14 -0.29 25.47
C LEU A 397 16.92 -0.32 26.79
N LEU A 398 16.39 -0.98 27.82
CA LEU A 398 17.08 -1.13 29.10
C LEU A 398 18.43 -1.85 28.92
N VAL A 399 18.42 -2.98 28.23
CA VAL A 399 19.62 -3.78 27.96
C VAL A 399 20.63 -2.96 27.14
N GLN A 400 20.16 -2.22 26.14
CA GLN A 400 21.02 -1.36 25.32
C GLN A 400 21.69 -0.27 26.16
N VAL A 401 20.97 0.36 27.10
CA VAL A 401 21.53 1.35 28.03
C VAL A 401 22.55 0.74 28.99
N GLU A 402 22.29 -0.48 29.49
CA GLU A 402 23.24 -1.21 30.33
C GLU A 402 24.52 -1.60 29.57
N LEU A 403 24.41 -2.00 28.31
CA LEU A 403 25.57 -2.35 27.47
C LEU A 403 26.50 -1.15 27.23
N GLN A 404 26.00 0.08 27.30
CA GLN A 404 26.83 1.29 27.15
C GLN A 404 27.86 1.48 28.27
N ARG A 405 27.74 0.75 29.39
CA ARG A 405 28.75 0.72 30.46
C ARG A 405 30.13 0.31 29.98
N GLN A 406 30.20 -0.49 28.91
CA GLN A 406 31.46 -1.00 28.37
C GLN A 406 32.19 0.04 27.51
N MET A 407 31.53 1.14 27.13
CA MET A 407 32.15 2.19 26.34
C MET A 407 33.03 3.07 27.24
N PRO A 408 34.24 3.45 26.80
CA PRO A 408 35.12 4.30 27.59
C PRO A 408 34.50 5.68 27.78
N PRO A 409 34.69 6.31 28.96
CA PRO A 409 34.16 7.64 29.23
C PRO A 409 34.87 8.71 28.39
N PRO A 410 34.26 9.88 28.15
CA PRO A 410 34.89 10.97 27.39
C PRO A 410 36.19 11.44 28.04
N ALA A 411 37.29 11.45 27.29
CA ALA A 411 38.62 11.79 27.83
C ALA A 411 38.74 13.22 28.40
N ASP A 412 37.79 14.10 28.07
CA ASP A 412 37.72 15.49 28.53
C ASP A 412 36.77 15.71 29.73
N GLY A 413 36.12 14.65 30.23
CA GLY A 413 35.16 14.76 31.33
C GLY A 413 33.80 15.36 30.94
N ALA A 414 33.52 15.49 29.63
CA ALA A 414 32.23 15.96 29.15
C ALA A 414 31.12 14.94 29.39
N VAL A 415 29.86 15.41 29.34
CA VAL A 415 28.67 14.54 29.46
C VAL A 415 28.51 13.70 28.18
N PRO A 416 28.40 12.37 28.27
CA PRO A 416 28.13 11.52 27.11
C PRO A 416 26.76 11.88 26.49
N ARG A 417 26.71 11.99 25.16
CA ARG A 417 25.46 12.31 24.43
C ARG A 417 24.31 11.34 24.71
N LEU A 418 24.63 10.10 25.08
CA LEU A 418 23.65 9.09 25.50
C LEU A 418 22.76 9.60 26.65
N VAL A 419 23.35 10.32 27.61
CA VAL A 419 22.63 10.77 28.82
C VAL A 419 21.50 11.70 28.41
N SER A 420 21.80 12.75 27.63
CA SER A 420 20.80 13.68 27.11
C SER A 420 19.77 12.97 26.23
N PHE A 421 20.24 12.07 25.36
CA PHE A 421 19.35 11.32 24.48
C PHE A 421 18.33 10.49 25.26
N ILE A 422 18.77 9.70 26.25
CA ILE A 422 17.89 8.83 27.03
C ILE A 422 16.94 9.64 27.91
N THR A 423 17.41 10.73 28.55
CA THR A 423 16.51 11.59 29.34
C THR A 423 15.42 12.22 28.48
N ASP A 424 15.78 12.77 27.33
CA ASP A 424 14.83 13.42 26.41
C ASP A 424 13.87 12.39 25.81
N TYR A 425 14.39 11.23 25.45
CA TYR A 425 13.63 10.14 24.85
C TYR A 425 12.63 9.53 25.84
N CYS A 426 13.06 9.20 27.06
CA CYS A 426 12.16 8.71 28.10
C CYS A 426 11.10 9.76 28.45
N ASN A 427 11.46 11.05 28.52
CA ASN A 427 10.49 12.14 28.70
C ASN A 427 9.44 12.18 27.59
N ARG A 428 9.84 12.01 26.32
CA ARG A 428 8.91 11.90 25.20
C ARG A 428 7.98 10.69 25.33
N LEU A 429 8.50 9.52 25.72
CA LEU A 429 7.69 8.29 25.86
C LEU A 429 6.60 8.40 26.93
N ILE A 430 6.89 9.06 28.04
CA ILE A 430 5.90 9.27 29.14
C ILE A 430 5.07 10.56 28.98
N GLY A 431 5.36 11.34 27.93
CA GLY A 431 4.62 12.55 27.58
C GLY A 431 3.19 12.25 27.14
N ASP A 432 2.36 13.29 27.04
CA ASP A 432 0.93 13.15 26.67
C ASP A 432 0.73 12.49 25.30
N ASP A 433 1.64 12.73 24.37
CA ASP A 433 1.50 12.24 23.00
C ASP A 433 1.70 10.72 22.94
N TYR A 434 2.78 10.20 23.51
CA TYR A 434 3.18 8.80 23.32
C TYR A 434 2.74 7.87 24.45
N ARG A 435 2.59 8.35 25.69
CA ARG A 435 2.17 7.52 26.82
C ARG A 435 0.88 6.73 26.57
N PRO A 436 -0.25 7.35 26.16
CA PRO A 436 -1.50 6.60 25.99
C PRO A 436 -1.39 5.57 24.85
N VAL A 437 -0.65 5.91 23.79
CA VAL A 437 -0.44 5.05 22.63
C VAL A 437 0.41 3.83 23.01
N LEU A 438 1.54 4.07 23.70
CA LEU A 438 2.44 3.02 24.17
C LEU A 438 1.74 2.10 25.17
N LEU A 439 0.96 2.65 26.11
CA LEU A 439 0.15 1.84 27.03
C LEU A 439 -0.81 0.92 26.28
N GLN A 440 -1.52 1.44 25.28
CA GLN A 440 -2.43 0.64 24.48
C GLN A 440 -1.70 -0.49 23.73
N VAL A 441 -0.54 -0.19 23.13
CA VAL A 441 0.32 -1.18 22.46
C VAL A 441 0.76 -2.28 23.42
N LEU A 442 1.26 -1.92 24.62
CA LEU A 442 1.71 -2.88 25.62
C LEU A 442 0.56 -3.76 26.17
N VAL A 443 -0.62 -3.17 26.39
CA VAL A 443 -1.83 -3.91 26.80
C VAL A 443 -2.21 -4.93 25.73
N ILE A 444 -2.24 -4.54 24.46
CA ILE A 444 -2.60 -5.43 23.36
C ILE A 444 -1.57 -6.57 23.24
N HIS A 445 -0.28 -6.26 23.24
CA HIS A 445 0.77 -7.26 23.13
C HIS A 445 0.72 -8.29 24.27
N ARG A 446 0.51 -7.84 25.52
CA ARG A 446 0.34 -8.76 26.65
C ARG A 446 -0.95 -9.58 26.58
N SER A 447 -2.02 -9.00 26.04
CA SER A 447 -3.27 -9.75 25.83
C SER A 447 -3.07 -10.94 24.88
N TRP A 448 -2.21 -10.80 23.87
CA TRP A 448 -1.84 -11.92 22.98
C TRP A 448 -1.07 -13.03 23.71
N LYS A 449 -0.34 -12.67 24.76
CA LYS A 449 0.37 -13.60 25.66
C LYS A 449 -0.50 -14.07 26.85
N GLN A 450 -1.78 -13.67 26.91
CA GLN A 450 -2.69 -13.95 28.02
C GLN A 450 -2.22 -13.42 29.38
N GLU A 451 -1.42 -12.36 29.39
CA GLU A 451 -0.90 -11.73 30.61
C GLU A 451 -1.71 -10.46 30.96
N ARG A 452 -1.90 -10.20 32.26
CA ARG A 452 -2.48 -8.93 32.71
C ARG A 452 -1.42 -7.82 32.64
N PHE A 453 -1.79 -6.70 32.03
CA PHE A 453 -0.97 -5.49 32.04
C PHE A 453 -1.41 -4.56 33.17
N GLN A 454 -0.43 -3.98 33.88
CA GLN A 454 -0.63 -2.92 34.85
C GLN A 454 0.13 -1.69 34.37
N GLU A 455 -0.50 -0.51 34.40
CA GLU A 455 0.13 0.75 33.96
C GLU A 455 1.48 1.03 34.68
N ARG A 456 1.59 0.59 35.95
CA ARG A 456 2.83 0.66 36.72
C ARG A 456 4.02 0.01 36.02
N LEU A 457 3.80 -1.03 35.20
CA LEU A 457 4.88 -1.70 34.46
C LEU A 457 5.60 -0.76 33.48
N LEU A 458 4.88 0.16 32.84
CA LEU A 458 5.50 1.15 31.93
C LEU A 458 6.38 2.10 32.74
N ILE A 459 5.83 2.62 33.84
CA ILE A 459 6.52 3.56 34.73
C ILE A 459 7.77 2.89 35.31
N ASP A 460 7.62 1.68 35.86
CA ASP A 460 8.72 0.91 36.44
C ASP A 460 9.81 0.60 35.41
N ALA A 461 9.44 0.27 34.17
CA ALA A 461 10.41 0.05 33.10
C ALA A 461 11.20 1.32 32.76
N VAL A 462 10.54 2.47 32.64
CA VAL A 462 11.21 3.75 32.40
C VAL A 462 12.11 4.15 33.57
N LEU A 463 11.63 3.98 34.82
CA LEU A 463 12.44 4.24 36.01
C LEU A 463 13.67 3.33 36.07
N ASN A 464 13.55 2.07 35.67
CA ASN A 464 14.68 1.15 35.60
C ASN A 464 15.69 1.56 34.53
N ILE A 465 15.26 2.11 33.38
CA ILE A 465 16.17 2.67 32.37
C ILE A 465 16.96 3.86 32.95
N ILE A 466 16.31 4.75 33.68
CA ILE A 466 16.96 5.90 34.32
C ILE A 466 17.93 5.45 35.41
N ARG A 467 17.56 4.46 36.24
CA ARG A 467 18.47 3.87 37.23
C ARG A 467 19.66 3.16 36.57
N ALA A 468 19.43 2.45 35.47
CA ALA A 468 20.51 1.81 34.73
C ALA A 468 21.49 2.85 34.18
N LEU A 469 20.97 3.96 33.67
CA LEU A 469 21.78 5.09 33.21
C LEU A 469 22.58 5.73 34.37
N GLU A 470 21.97 5.94 35.53
CA GLU A 470 22.65 6.44 36.73
C GLU A 470 23.80 5.51 37.17
N GLN A 471 23.58 4.20 37.17
CA GLN A 471 24.62 3.20 37.45
C GLN A 471 25.79 3.28 36.44
N ASN A 472 25.54 3.70 35.20
CA ASN A 472 26.62 3.89 34.22
C ASN A 472 27.59 5.00 34.67
N PHE A 473 27.12 6.01 35.41
CA PHE A 473 27.95 7.15 35.83
C PHE A 473 29.08 6.65 36.73
N GLU A 474 28.77 5.76 37.66
CA GLU A 474 29.73 5.16 38.59
C GLU A 474 30.75 4.23 37.91
N VAL A 475 30.34 3.53 36.85
CA VAL A 475 31.27 2.69 36.07
C VAL A 475 32.20 3.56 35.25
N TRP A 476 31.67 4.60 34.61
CA TRP A 476 32.44 5.55 33.81
C TRP A 476 33.40 6.39 34.66
N SER A 477 33.00 6.81 35.86
CA SER A 477 33.86 7.57 36.77
C SER A 477 35.10 6.77 37.20
N LYS A 478 34.95 5.47 37.43
CA LYS A 478 36.05 4.54 37.74
C LYS A 478 36.96 4.22 36.55
N GLY A 479 36.52 4.55 35.33
CA GLY A 479 37.29 4.34 34.10
C GLY A 479 38.37 5.40 33.84
N TYR A 480 38.43 6.47 34.64
CA TYR A 480 39.46 7.50 34.51
C TYR A 480 40.70 7.17 35.34
N ASP A 481 41.89 7.31 34.72
CA ASP A 481 43.17 7.19 35.43
C ASP A 481 43.39 8.36 36.41
N ASP A 482 42.92 9.56 36.05
CA ASP A 482 43.00 10.75 36.91
C ASP A 482 41.72 10.88 37.75
N GLN A 483 41.85 10.61 39.06
CA GLN A 483 40.77 10.71 40.02
C GLN A 483 40.14 12.13 40.07
N VAL A 484 40.93 13.17 39.81
CA VAL A 484 40.45 14.56 39.81
C VAL A 484 39.54 14.82 38.60
N LEU A 485 39.85 14.21 37.46
CA LEU A 485 39.00 14.23 36.28
C LEU A 485 37.70 13.46 36.53
N ALA A 486 37.76 12.31 37.23
CA ALA A 486 36.57 11.56 37.63
C ALA A 486 35.61 12.40 38.49
N TYR A 487 36.11 13.22 39.42
CA TYR A 487 35.27 14.12 40.21
C TYR A 487 34.64 15.22 39.36
N LEU A 488 35.38 15.80 38.42
CA LEU A 488 34.85 16.82 37.49
C LEU A 488 33.78 16.21 36.57
N PHE A 489 34.00 14.99 36.08
CA PHE A 489 33.02 14.24 35.30
C PHE A 489 31.73 14.02 36.10
N MET A 490 31.81 13.50 37.33
CA MET A 490 30.63 13.27 38.17
C MET A 490 29.88 14.57 38.48
N MET A 491 30.59 15.67 38.72
CA MET A 491 29.99 17.00 38.87
C MET A 491 29.19 17.41 37.60
N ASN A 492 29.78 17.24 36.41
CA ASN A 492 29.12 17.54 35.13
C ASN A 492 27.88 16.67 34.92
N MET A 493 27.98 15.37 35.20
CA MET A 493 26.92 14.39 35.01
C MET A 493 25.71 14.69 35.90
N HIS A 494 25.90 14.84 37.21
CA HIS A 494 24.81 15.13 38.13
C HIS A 494 24.14 16.48 37.86
N HIS A 495 24.92 17.51 37.50
CA HIS A 495 24.36 18.81 37.11
C HIS A 495 23.49 18.71 35.87
N HIS A 496 24.00 18.06 34.82
CA HIS A 496 23.26 17.88 33.57
C HIS A 496 21.99 17.06 33.79
N PHE A 497 22.09 15.96 34.55
CA PHE A 497 20.97 15.07 34.81
C PHE A 497 19.86 15.76 35.60
N TYR A 498 20.21 16.50 36.66
CA TYR A 498 19.26 17.35 37.38
C TYR A 498 18.58 18.36 36.46
N LYS A 499 19.36 19.09 35.65
CA LYS A 499 18.83 20.13 34.75
C LYS A 499 17.93 19.57 33.65
N ALA A 500 18.26 18.39 33.11
CA ALA A 500 17.48 17.72 32.07
C ALA A 500 16.14 17.17 32.60
N LEU A 501 16.06 16.83 33.88
CA LEU A 501 14.87 16.21 34.48
C LEU A 501 13.99 17.22 35.23
N LYS A 502 14.57 18.30 35.77
CA LYS A 502 13.81 19.32 36.51
C LYS A 502 12.72 19.95 35.65
N GLY A 503 11.49 19.97 36.17
CA GLY A 503 10.33 20.54 35.47
C GLY A 503 9.81 19.67 34.32
N THR A 504 10.26 18.42 34.21
CA THR A 504 9.74 17.44 33.25
C THR A 504 8.87 16.41 33.96
N ARG A 505 7.99 15.74 33.22
CA ARG A 505 7.16 14.64 33.75
C ARG A 505 8.00 13.51 34.33
N LEU A 506 9.17 13.24 33.76
CA LEU A 506 10.06 12.20 34.28
C LEU A 506 10.63 12.63 35.64
N GLY A 507 10.98 13.91 35.78
CA GLY A 507 11.37 14.49 37.06
C GLY A 507 10.26 14.39 38.11
N GLU A 508 9.01 14.67 37.74
CA GLU A 508 7.85 14.51 38.63
C GLU A 508 7.66 13.05 39.09
N LEU A 509 7.85 12.08 38.19
CA LEU A 509 7.76 10.64 38.50
C LEU A 509 8.90 10.16 39.41
N LEU A 510 10.11 10.70 39.24
CA LEU A 510 11.28 10.39 40.09
C LEU A 510 11.16 11.04 41.47
N GLY A 511 10.53 12.21 41.53
CA GLY A 511 10.23 12.94 42.76
C GLY A 511 11.31 13.95 43.17
N GLU A 512 10.86 14.99 43.87
CA GLU A 512 11.70 16.12 44.30
C GLU A 512 12.87 15.72 45.22
N VAL A 513 12.71 14.66 46.01
CA VAL A 513 13.79 14.15 46.89
C VAL A 513 14.97 13.66 46.06
N TRP A 514 14.69 12.83 45.06
CA TRP A 514 15.70 12.27 44.17
C TRP A 514 16.38 13.35 43.31
N LEU A 515 15.62 14.35 42.84
CA LEU A 515 16.21 15.50 42.14
C LEU A 515 17.16 16.29 43.05
N LYS A 516 16.77 16.53 44.31
CA LYS A 516 17.64 17.20 45.29
C LYS A 516 18.90 16.40 45.61
N GLU A 517 18.84 15.07 45.61
CA GLU A 517 20.03 14.22 45.80
C GLU A 517 21.06 14.48 44.69
N HIS A 518 20.66 14.58 43.43
CA HIS A 518 21.60 14.92 42.35
C HIS A 518 22.18 16.33 42.45
N GLU A 519 21.40 17.31 42.92
CA GLU A 519 21.91 18.64 43.22
C GLU A 519 22.96 18.60 44.35
N GLN A 520 22.72 17.80 45.40
CA GLN A 520 23.67 17.58 46.49
C GLN A 520 24.95 16.86 46.02
N TYR A 521 24.82 15.81 45.19
CA TYR A 521 25.98 15.13 44.61
C TYR A 521 26.82 16.07 43.76
N LYS A 522 26.17 16.94 42.96
CA LYS A 522 26.86 17.99 42.20
C LYS A 522 27.67 18.92 43.11
N GLU A 523 27.13 19.36 44.25
CA GLU A 523 27.86 20.22 45.20
C GLU A 523 28.99 19.46 45.90
N TYR A 524 28.76 18.20 46.27
CA TYR A 524 29.77 17.31 46.85
C TYR A 524 30.97 17.12 45.92
N TYR A 525 30.74 16.70 44.68
CA TYR A 525 31.81 16.47 43.71
C TYR A 525 32.53 17.76 43.33
N MET A 526 31.83 18.90 43.27
CA MET A 526 32.47 20.22 43.10
C MET A 526 33.43 20.53 44.26
N ALA A 527 33.02 20.31 45.51
CA ALA A 527 33.85 20.58 46.68
C ALA A 527 35.09 19.66 46.73
N VAL A 528 34.92 18.37 46.46
CA VAL A 528 36.03 17.41 46.44
C VAL A 528 37.00 17.70 45.28
N TYR A 529 36.48 18.00 44.09
CA TYR A 529 37.28 18.43 42.95
C TYR A 529 38.14 19.66 43.28
N LEU A 530 37.53 20.71 43.88
CA LEU A 530 38.25 21.94 44.24
C LEU A 530 39.32 21.67 45.31
N LYS A 531 38.99 20.84 46.32
CA LYS A 531 39.92 20.45 47.39
C LYS A 531 41.14 19.70 46.85
N GLU A 532 40.93 18.69 46.00
CA GLU A 532 42.01 17.85 45.49
C GLU A 532 42.81 18.52 44.37
N SER A 533 42.19 19.42 43.59
CA SER A 533 42.88 20.20 42.54
C SER A 533 43.65 21.39 43.11
N TRP A 534 42.91 22.31 43.74
CA TRP A 534 43.38 23.67 44.02
C TRP A 534 43.63 23.89 45.51
N GLY A 535 43.02 23.08 46.39
CA GLY A 535 43.05 23.25 47.84
C GLY A 535 44.43 23.09 48.48
N LYS A 536 45.37 22.36 47.85
CA LYS A 536 46.74 22.15 48.37
C LYS A 536 47.69 23.31 48.04
N LEU A 537 47.40 24.09 47.00
CA LEU A 537 48.28 25.16 46.51
C LEU A 537 48.45 26.32 47.51
N PRO A 538 47.39 26.83 48.18
CA PRO A 538 47.54 27.88 49.19
C PRO A 538 48.51 27.55 50.32
N ALA A 539 48.57 26.28 50.75
CA ALA A 539 49.45 25.84 51.83
C ALA A 539 50.95 25.97 51.48
N LEU A 540 51.31 25.91 50.19
CA LEU A 540 52.68 26.13 49.71
C LEU A 540 53.15 27.57 49.93
N LEU A 541 52.20 28.51 50.08
CA LEU A 541 52.42 29.92 50.37
C LEU A 541 52.16 30.27 51.85
N SER A 542 52.33 29.29 52.77
CA SER A 542 52.19 29.55 54.20
C SER A 542 53.19 30.63 54.66
N ARG A 543 52.77 31.41 55.67
CA ARG A 543 53.62 32.39 56.38
C ARG A 543 54.40 31.76 57.54
N GLU A 544 54.08 30.53 57.92
CA GLU A 544 54.72 29.84 59.04
C GLU A 544 56.22 29.68 58.79
N GLY A 545 57.02 29.93 59.82
CA GLY A 545 58.48 29.94 59.73
C GLY A 545 59.10 31.20 59.12
N LEU A 546 58.37 32.11 58.45
CA LEU A 546 58.95 33.37 57.95
C LEU A 546 58.96 34.48 59.01
N ILE A 547 58.07 34.39 60.00
CA ILE A 547 57.85 35.41 61.04
C ILE A 547 58.91 35.31 62.16
N MET A 548 59.72 34.24 62.19
CA MET A 548 60.63 33.93 63.30
C MET A 548 62.12 34.12 62.98
N PHE A 549 62.47 35.01 62.03
CA PHE A 549 63.86 35.26 61.68
C PHE A 549 64.25 36.74 61.84
N SER A 550 64.77 37.03 63.03
CA SER A 550 65.88 37.97 63.26
C SER A 550 67.21 37.49 62.65
N VAL A 551 67.20 36.38 61.91
CA VAL A 551 68.35 35.74 61.26
C VAL A 551 68.34 36.04 59.75
N GLY A 552 68.90 37.19 59.36
CA GLY A 552 69.41 37.47 58.00
C GLY A 552 68.40 37.52 56.84
N ARG A 553 68.38 38.64 56.10
CA ARG A 553 67.57 38.82 54.87
C ARG A 553 67.78 37.74 53.80
N ALA A 554 68.94 37.08 53.77
CA ALA A 554 69.26 36.03 52.81
C ALA A 554 68.47 34.73 53.03
N THR A 555 68.39 34.24 54.28
CA THR A 555 67.70 32.99 54.64
C THR A 555 66.19 33.07 54.40
N ALA A 556 65.60 34.23 54.69
CA ALA A 556 64.20 34.52 54.39
C ALA A 556 63.95 34.55 52.87
N ARG A 557 64.85 35.19 52.10
CA ARG A 557 64.78 35.25 50.63
C ARG A 557 64.81 33.86 49.99
N ASP A 558 65.68 32.97 50.45
CA ASP A 558 65.79 31.61 49.91
C ASP A 558 64.57 30.74 50.24
N SER A 559 64.00 30.91 51.44
CA SER A 559 62.75 30.26 51.84
C SER A 559 61.56 30.71 50.99
N VAL A 560 61.45 32.02 50.71
CA VAL A 560 60.42 32.58 49.82
C VAL A 560 60.58 32.05 48.39
N LYS A 561 61.81 32.03 47.87
CA LYS A 561 62.13 31.45 46.54
C LYS A 561 61.72 29.98 46.43
N LYS A 562 61.98 29.17 47.46
CA LYS A 562 61.60 27.75 47.50
C LYS A 562 60.08 27.58 47.47
N ARG A 563 59.34 28.36 48.27
CA ARG A 563 57.86 28.33 48.32
C ARG A 563 57.22 28.76 47.00
N LEU A 564 57.67 29.87 46.42
CA LEU A 564 57.18 30.36 45.13
C LEU A 564 57.45 29.37 43.99
N ARG A 565 58.61 28.73 44.00
CA ARG A 565 58.93 27.69 43.02
C ARG A 565 57.98 26.49 43.15
N GLY A 566 57.80 25.97 44.37
CA GLY A 566 56.89 24.86 44.61
C GLY A 566 55.45 25.20 44.21
N PHE A 567 54.99 26.42 44.49
CA PHE A 567 53.69 26.91 44.02
C PHE A 567 53.61 26.95 42.49
N ASN A 568 54.59 27.55 41.81
CA ASN A 568 54.59 27.67 40.35
C ASN A 568 54.60 26.29 39.67
N GLU A 569 55.43 25.36 40.16
CA GLU A 569 55.50 23.99 39.62
C GLU A 569 54.16 23.25 39.81
N ALA A 570 53.58 23.30 41.01
CA ALA A 570 52.29 22.66 41.29
C ALA A 570 51.13 23.29 40.51
N PHE A 571 51.11 24.63 40.38
CA PHE A 571 50.11 25.35 39.59
C PHE A 571 50.22 24.99 38.10
N ASP A 572 51.44 24.96 37.54
CA ASP A 572 51.67 24.64 36.13
C ASP A 572 51.25 23.23 35.79
N GLU A 573 51.60 22.27 36.66
CA GLU A 573 51.21 20.87 36.50
C GLU A 573 49.68 20.72 36.50
N MET A 574 49.01 21.33 37.48
CA MET A 574 47.56 21.28 37.59
C MET A 574 46.89 21.98 36.41
N TYR A 575 47.30 23.20 36.10
CA TYR A 575 46.76 23.97 34.98
C TYR A 575 46.91 23.22 33.66
N LYS A 576 48.10 22.66 33.38
CA LYS A 576 48.39 21.88 32.17
C LYS A 576 47.53 20.61 32.08
N ARG A 577 47.31 19.90 33.19
CA ARG A 577 46.40 18.74 33.23
C ARG A 577 44.98 19.13 32.86
N GLN A 578 44.49 20.21 33.45
CA GLN A 578 43.09 20.61 33.35
C GLN A 578 42.74 21.46 32.12
N THR A 579 43.74 21.91 31.34
CA THR A 579 43.51 22.82 30.19
C THR A 579 42.66 22.19 29.09
N ASN A 580 42.53 20.86 29.05
CA ASN A 580 41.77 20.15 28.01
C ASN A 580 40.45 19.57 28.53
N TRP A 581 40.12 19.77 29.81
CA TRP A 581 38.86 19.30 30.38
C TRP A 581 37.73 20.25 30.01
N VAL A 582 36.49 19.76 30.02
CA VAL A 582 35.34 20.52 29.53
C VAL A 582 34.22 20.54 30.57
N VAL A 583 33.64 21.73 30.77
CA VAL A 583 32.38 21.93 31.49
C VAL A 583 31.46 22.69 30.54
N LEU A 584 30.50 21.96 29.96
CA LEU A 584 29.61 22.50 28.92
C LEU A 584 28.67 23.57 29.47
N ASP A 585 28.08 23.32 30.64
CA ASP A 585 27.15 24.24 31.27
C ASP A 585 27.87 25.50 31.76
N LYS A 586 27.38 26.66 31.29
CA LYS A 586 28.03 27.95 31.52
C LYS A 586 28.02 28.33 33.00
N ASP A 587 26.88 28.18 33.67
CA ASP A 587 26.70 28.60 35.06
C ASP A 587 27.56 27.73 35.99
N LEU A 588 27.58 26.42 35.74
CA LEU A 588 28.46 25.49 36.45
C LEU A 588 29.94 25.84 36.24
N ARG A 589 30.34 26.10 34.99
CA ARG A 589 31.72 26.46 34.65
C ARG A 589 32.17 27.74 35.34
N GLU A 590 31.37 28.79 35.25
CA GLU A 590 31.67 30.10 35.85
C GLU A 590 31.81 29.98 37.36
N ARG A 591 30.88 29.27 38.01
CA ARG A 591 30.93 29.02 39.46
C ARG A 591 32.20 28.24 39.87
N THR A 592 32.54 27.17 39.14
CA THR A 592 33.74 26.38 39.43
C THR A 592 35.02 27.21 39.26
N CYS A 593 35.12 27.99 38.18
CA CYS A 593 36.27 28.87 37.95
C CYS A 593 36.36 29.97 39.02
N GLN A 594 35.24 30.58 39.39
CA GLN A 594 35.18 31.61 40.44
C GLN A 594 35.67 31.07 41.78
N LEU A 595 35.26 29.86 42.16
CA LEU A 595 35.71 29.22 43.40
C LEU A 595 37.22 28.92 43.38
N ALA A 596 37.75 28.46 42.24
CA ALA A 596 39.19 28.27 42.07
C ALA A 596 39.98 29.61 42.19
N VAL A 597 39.46 30.68 41.58
CA VAL A 597 40.01 32.04 41.70
C VAL A 597 40.00 32.50 43.17
N GLN A 598 38.87 32.34 43.86
CA GLN A 598 38.73 32.73 45.27
C GLN A 598 39.66 31.95 46.20
N ALA A 599 39.93 30.67 45.89
CA ALA A 599 40.84 29.85 46.69
C ALA A 599 42.32 30.26 46.53
N ILE A 600 42.75 30.64 45.32
CA ILE A 600 44.17 30.82 44.99
C ILE A 600 44.60 32.30 45.00
N VAL A 601 43.84 33.16 44.30
CA VAL A 601 44.28 34.53 43.97
C VAL A 601 44.46 35.41 45.21
N PRO A 602 43.58 35.40 46.23
CA PRO A 602 43.77 36.21 47.43
C PRO A 602 45.04 35.83 48.21
N VAL A 603 45.32 34.52 48.33
CA VAL A 603 46.50 34.00 49.05
C VAL A 603 47.77 34.39 48.32
N TYR A 604 47.81 34.17 46.99
CA TYR A 604 48.94 34.58 46.15
C TYR A 604 49.17 36.10 46.19
N ARG A 605 48.12 36.91 46.03
CA ARG A 605 48.17 38.38 46.09
C ARG A 605 48.79 38.84 47.42
N SER A 606 48.30 38.31 48.54
CA SER A 606 48.78 38.68 49.87
C SER A 606 50.24 38.28 50.09
N TYR A 607 50.63 37.09 49.62
CA TYR A 607 52.00 36.61 49.71
C TYR A 607 52.97 37.45 48.87
N MET A 608 52.60 37.78 47.63
CA MET A 608 53.39 38.63 46.74
C MET A 608 53.50 40.07 47.24
N GLN A 609 52.46 40.63 47.84
CA GLN A 609 52.55 41.96 48.48
C GLN A 609 53.54 41.98 49.65
N SER A 610 53.61 40.89 50.42
CA SER A 610 54.45 40.82 51.62
C SER A 610 55.91 40.46 51.31
N TYR A 611 56.14 39.61 50.31
CA TYR A 611 57.47 39.02 50.05
C TYR A 611 57.97 39.18 48.60
N GLY A 612 57.15 39.68 47.68
CA GLY A 612 57.52 39.94 46.28
C GLY A 612 58.76 40.82 46.10
N PRO A 613 58.88 41.95 46.82
CA PRO A 613 60.06 42.83 46.71
C PRO A 613 61.40 42.14 47.02
N LEU A 614 61.41 41.08 47.84
CA LEU A 614 62.61 40.32 48.19
C LEU A 614 63.13 39.47 47.02
N VAL A 615 62.26 39.14 46.07
CA VAL A 615 62.55 38.22 44.96
C VAL A 615 62.62 38.96 43.63
N GLU A 616 61.90 40.07 43.49
CA GLU A 616 61.89 40.92 42.30
C GLU A 616 63.24 41.62 42.04
N GLN A 617 64.04 41.86 43.08
CA GLN A 617 65.39 42.44 42.99
C GLN A 617 66.46 41.41 42.53
N ASP A 618 66.09 40.18 42.19
CA ASP A 618 67.00 39.13 41.71
C ASP A 618 67.07 39.11 40.18
N ALA A 619 68.25 38.88 39.60
CA ALA A 619 68.42 38.66 38.16
C ALA A 619 67.60 37.45 37.64
N SER A 620 67.25 36.52 38.53
CA SER A 620 66.40 35.35 38.26
C SER A 620 64.92 35.52 38.69
N SER A 621 64.46 36.75 38.89
CA SER A 621 63.09 37.11 39.34
C SER A 621 61.98 36.39 38.56
N ALA A 622 62.11 36.28 37.23
CA ALA A 622 61.12 35.65 36.35
C ALA A 622 60.83 34.17 36.68
N LYS A 623 61.75 33.48 37.38
CA LYS A 623 61.56 32.09 37.81
C LYS A 623 60.63 31.96 39.03
N TYR A 624 60.49 33.02 39.82
CA TYR A 624 59.79 33.02 41.10
C TYR A 624 58.53 33.90 41.05
N ALA A 625 58.64 35.13 40.55
CA ALA A 625 57.52 36.02 40.25
C ALA A 625 56.99 35.75 38.83
N LYS A 626 56.65 34.48 38.54
CA LYS A 626 56.26 34.02 37.20
C LYS A 626 54.90 34.59 36.75
N TYR A 627 54.01 34.84 37.70
CA TYR A 627 52.63 35.21 37.42
C TYR A 627 52.27 36.56 38.03
N THR A 628 51.52 37.36 37.28
CA THR A 628 50.80 38.50 37.87
C THR A 628 49.46 38.02 38.45
N VAL A 629 48.92 38.74 39.42
CA VAL A 629 47.61 38.46 40.02
C VAL A 629 46.52 38.41 38.94
N GLN A 630 46.54 39.35 38.00
CA GLN A 630 45.59 39.40 36.88
C GLN A 630 45.78 38.22 35.91
N ALA A 631 47.02 37.79 35.67
CA ALA A 631 47.29 36.63 34.82
C ALA A 631 46.75 35.34 35.44
N LEU A 632 46.94 35.10 36.75
CA LEU A 632 46.37 33.93 37.44
C LEU A 632 44.85 33.93 37.38
N GLU A 633 44.21 35.06 37.63
CA GLU A 633 42.76 35.23 37.56
C GLU A 633 42.23 34.92 36.16
N LYS A 634 42.88 35.47 35.12
CA LYS A 634 42.52 35.20 33.72
C LYS A 634 42.73 33.73 33.34
N MET A 635 43.84 33.12 33.75
CA MET A 635 44.12 31.72 33.46
C MET A 635 43.06 30.81 34.08
N LEU A 636 42.79 30.96 35.38
CA LEU A 636 41.77 30.17 36.09
C LEU A 636 40.35 30.44 35.54
N GLY A 637 40.02 31.69 35.24
CA GLY A 637 38.74 32.07 34.62
C GLY A 637 38.54 31.54 33.20
N SER A 638 39.61 31.15 32.51
CA SER A 638 39.57 30.60 31.15
C SER A 638 39.52 29.07 31.08
N LEU A 639 39.56 28.38 32.22
CA LEU A 639 39.52 26.93 32.28
C LEU A 639 38.17 26.36 31.82
N PHE A 640 38.20 25.10 31.40
CA PHE A 640 37.03 24.29 31.01
C PHE A 640 36.25 24.75 29.77
N GLN A 641 36.82 25.68 29.00
CA GLN A 641 36.25 26.14 27.74
C GLN A 641 36.52 25.14 26.61
N VAL A 642 35.56 24.99 25.70
CA VAL A 642 35.73 24.20 24.48
C VAL A 642 36.67 24.96 23.53
N LYS A 643 37.85 24.41 23.25
CA LYS A 643 38.82 25.05 22.34
C LYS A 643 38.36 24.93 20.87
N PRO A 644 38.30 26.02 20.08
CA PRO A 644 37.76 26.03 18.72
C PRO A 644 38.61 25.32 17.65
N GLY A 645 39.70 24.62 18.02
CA GLY A 645 40.66 23.98 17.10
C GLY A 645 40.61 22.45 17.03
N ARG A 646 39.71 21.79 17.76
CA ARG A 646 39.42 20.34 17.64
C ARG A 646 37.95 20.13 17.26
N SER A 647 37.51 20.88 16.28
CA SER A 647 36.22 20.65 15.62
C SER A 647 36.38 19.50 14.64
N ALA A 648 36.33 18.26 15.12
CA ALA A 648 35.69 17.23 14.30
C ALA A 648 34.21 17.64 14.23
N SER A 649 33.87 18.44 13.21
CA SER A 649 32.50 18.76 12.78
C SER A 649 31.48 18.98 13.90
N PHE A 650 31.48 20.18 14.49
CA PHE A 650 30.26 20.74 15.08
C PHE A 650 29.32 21.17 13.94
N THR A 651 28.67 20.18 13.34
CA THR A 651 27.47 20.38 12.54
C THR A 651 26.25 20.26 13.45
N SER A 652 25.35 21.23 13.34
CA SER A 652 23.98 21.25 13.84
C SER A 652 23.27 19.89 13.63
N PRO A 653 22.22 19.59 14.42
CA PRO A 653 21.97 18.29 15.03
C PRO A 653 22.21 17.12 14.07
N GLN A 654 23.43 16.57 14.07
CA GLN A 654 23.68 15.26 13.49
C GLN A 654 23.23 14.21 14.52
N GLN A 655 21.99 13.73 14.40
CA GLN A 655 21.63 12.38 14.80
C GLN A 655 22.39 11.42 13.87
N SER A 656 23.69 11.31 14.06
CA SER A 656 24.55 10.42 13.27
C SER A 656 24.80 9.14 14.06
N ASN A 657 24.32 8.04 13.47
CA ASN A 657 24.59 6.64 13.80
C ASN A 657 24.04 6.13 15.13
N GLY A 658 22.80 5.60 15.05
CA GLY A 658 22.32 4.49 15.88
C GLY A 658 23.12 3.21 15.62
N LYS A 659 24.42 3.23 15.93
CA LYS A 659 25.25 2.04 16.08
C LYS A 659 25.54 1.86 17.56
N PHE A 660 24.76 1.02 18.22
CA PHE A 660 25.35 0.16 19.24
C PHE A 660 26.06 -0.95 18.49
N GLY A 661 27.36 -0.80 18.31
CA GLY A 661 28.19 -1.75 17.58
C GLY A 661 28.17 -3.10 18.28
N SER A 662 27.52 -4.09 17.66
CA SER A 662 27.72 -5.50 17.96
C SER A 662 29.15 -5.87 17.60
N VAL A 663 30.00 -6.08 18.61
CA VAL A 663 31.24 -6.83 18.46
C VAL A 663 30.95 -8.26 18.90
N VAL A 664 30.55 -9.10 17.95
CA VAL A 664 30.63 -10.55 18.13
C VAL A 664 32.09 -10.94 17.96
N VAL A 665 32.63 -11.47 19.05
CA VAL A 665 33.90 -12.17 19.11
C VAL A 665 33.85 -13.38 18.17
N SER A 666 34.83 -13.52 17.29
CA SER A 666 35.20 -14.83 16.74
C SER A 666 36.71 -15.02 16.87
N PRO A 667 37.17 -16.16 17.41
CA PRO A 667 38.58 -16.48 17.51
C PRO A 667 39.04 -17.22 16.26
N SER A 668 40.15 -16.81 15.67
CA SER A 668 41.19 -17.73 15.17
C SER A 668 42.33 -16.94 14.54
N LYS A 669 43.54 -17.29 14.95
CA LYS A 669 44.77 -16.79 14.37
C LYS A 669 45.27 -17.78 13.30
N TYR A 670 45.97 -17.19 12.33
CA TYR A 670 47.07 -17.70 11.51
C TYR A 670 46.82 -18.34 10.13
N SER A 671 47.29 -17.56 9.13
CA SER A 671 48.28 -17.93 8.11
C SER A 671 47.80 -18.61 6.82
N THR A 672 47.79 -17.86 5.71
CA THR A 672 48.86 -17.93 4.67
C THR A 672 48.65 -16.86 3.58
N SER A 673 49.77 -16.53 2.94
CA SER A 673 50.07 -15.39 2.07
C SER A 673 49.51 -15.48 0.62
N PRO A 674 49.72 -14.45 -0.23
CA PRO A 674 48.93 -14.16 -1.44
C PRO A 674 49.59 -14.60 -2.76
N THR A 675 48.79 -14.87 -3.80
CA THR A 675 49.25 -14.79 -5.20
C THR A 675 48.11 -14.43 -6.18
N ALA A 676 48.25 -13.24 -6.76
CA ALA A 676 48.06 -12.79 -8.15
C ALA A 676 47.43 -13.70 -9.24
N VAL A 677 46.66 -13.04 -10.14
CA VAL A 677 46.48 -13.26 -11.60
C VAL A 677 45.73 -14.58 -11.96
N VAL A 678 44.54 -14.59 -12.58
CA VAL A 678 44.01 -13.97 -13.82
C VAL A 678 42.52 -13.70 -13.64
#